data_AF-A0A9R0Q725-F1
#
_entry.id   AF-A0A9R0Q725-F1
#
_cell.length_a   1.000
_cell.length_b   1.000
_cell.length_c   1.000
_cell.angle_alpha   90.00
_cell.angle_beta   90.00
_cell.angle_gamma   90.00
#
_symmetry.space_group_name_H-M   'P 1'
#
loop_
_entity.id
_entity.type
_entity.pdbx_description
1 polymer ?
#
loop_
_entity_poly.entity_id
_entity_poly.type
_entity_poly.pdbx_seq_one_letter_code
_entity_poly.pdbx_strand_id
1 'polypeptide(L)'
;MEMYESSDAPEELATSSDGILHADKGNGKRSKNRRKLNVRTERFRRAYSQIDKERALQLDKDKLTLAGIVSRAAENRPQRPMLEVAFKALTLSIGKKKLLQCVTGKLSPGRITAIMGPSGAGKTTFLNAVLGKTSGYKKDGLVLVNGKSGSMQSYKKIIGFVPQDDIVHGNLTVEENLWFSGRCRLSKSMSKADKVLILERVIGSLGLQEIRNSLVGTVEKRGISGGQRKRVNVGIEMVMEPSLLILDEPTTGLDSASSQQLLRALRHEASQGVNVCAVIHQPSYTLFSMFDDFVLLARGGLIAYHGPVSEVENYFSGLGIKVPDRENPPDYYIDILEGIAKTKMSGHATPKHLPLLWILHNGYDVPEDMRKDLEEINMMHELYTVGSITRELSSVEQTESKHSVHQNVSQRNDLLNRKTPGVLAQYRYYLGRVAKQRLREATQQAVDYLILCIAGICIGTITKVNDDTLGAASYGYTIIAVSLLCQLAALRSFSPERLQYWRERESGMSSVAYFLARDTIDHFNTVVKPIVFLSTFYFFNNPRSTLGDNYLVLLALVYCVTGIGYTLAIWFELGLAQLCSALLPVVLVLVGTDPKFPQFIKQFCYPKWTLEAFIIAGAKEYSGVWLITRCGALLKGGYNINYFAICIGIMMLNGVLFRFVALLSLLNSYHLAN
;
A
#
# COMPACT_ATOMS: atom_id res chain seq x y z
N MET A 1 -41.80 -21.20 6.57
CA MET A 1 -41.98 -21.33 5.11
C MET A 1 -40.90 -22.30 4.66
N GLU A 2 -41.20 -23.58 4.85
CA GLU A 2 -40.30 -24.71 4.63
C GLU A 2 -40.19 -25.00 3.14
N MET A 3 -38.97 -25.23 2.64
CA MET A 3 -38.74 -25.93 1.37
C MET A 3 -37.61 -26.94 1.62
N TYR A 4 -38.02 -28.20 1.57
CA TYR A 4 -37.22 -29.41 1.66
C TYR A 4 -36.27 -29.57 0.46
N GLU A 5 -35.12 -30.17 0.72
CA GLU A 5 -34.23 -30.82 -0.24
C GLU A 5 -34.96 -31.94 -1.02
N SER A 6 -34.56 -32.15 -2.27
CA SER A 6 -34.53 -33.51 -2.84
C SER A 6 -33.45 -33.59 -3.92
N SER A 7 -32.53 -34.51 -3.67
CA SER A 7 -31.66 -35.19 -4.63
C SER A 7 -32.49 -35.89 -5.71
N ASP A 8 -31.98 -35.96 -6.93
CA ASP A 8 -31.85 -37.23 -7.68
C ASP A 8 -31.19 -36.97 -9.04
N ALA A 9 -30.14 -37.74 -9.31
CA ALA A 9 -29.50 -37.85 -10.62
C ALA A 9 -30.38 -38.69 -11.55
N PRO A 10 -30.50 -38.37 -12.85
CA PRO A 10 -31.25 -39.23 -13.76
C PRO A 10 -30.37 -40.36 -14.31
N GLU A 11 -30.75 -41.59 -13.97
CA GLU A 11 -30.44 -42.81 -14.72
C GLU A 11 -30.95 -42.69 -16.17
N GLU A 12 -30.09 -43.04 -17.12
CA GLU A 12 -30.45 -43.29 -18.51
C GLU A 12 -31.36 -44.52 -18.61
N LEU A 13 -32.52 -44.41 -19.27
CA LEU A 13 -33.18 -45.60 -19.79
C LEU A 13 -33.86 -45.37 -21.14
N ALA A 14 -33.63 -46.38 -21.96
CA ALA A 14 -33.75 -46.45 -23.39
C ALA A 14 -35.20 -46.48 -23.92
N THR A 15 -35.29 -46.13 -25.19
CA THR A 15 -36.42 -46.32 -26.11
C THR A 15 -36.79 -47.81 -26.28
N SER A 16 -38.09 -48.14 -26.29
CA SER A 16 -38.70 -49.02 -27.32
C SER A 16 -40.21 -49.27 -27.16
N SER A 17 -40.87 -49.24 -28.33
CA SER A 17 -41.95 -50.13 -28.83
C SER A 17 -43.37 -50.11 -28.22
N ASP A 18 -44.29 -49.64 -29.08
CA ASP A 18 -45.59 -50.18 -29.49
C ASP A 18 -46.34 -51.21 -28.64
N GLY A 19 -47.63 -50.91 -28.40
CA GLY A 19 -48.65 -51.86 -27.95
C GLY A 19 -50.07 -51.28 -28.11
N ILE A 20 -50.85 -51.90 -28.99
CA ILE A 20 -52.22 -51.55 -29.40
C ILE A 20 -53.27 -52.25 -28.49
N LEU A 21 -54.47 -51.63 -28.35
CA LEU A 21 -55.77 -52.10 -27.78
C LEU A 21 -55.89 -52.10 -26.22
N HIS A 22 -57.00 -51.77 -25.56
CA HIS A 22 -58.44 -51.72 -25.89
C HIS A 22 -59.13 -50.50 -25.22
N ALA A 23 -60.22 -50.03 -25.84
CA ALA A 23 -61.11 -49.03 -25.28
C ALA A 23 -62.07 -49.65 -24.24
N ASP A 24 -62.19 -49.03 -23.06
CA ASP A 24 -63.37 -49.19 -22.21
C ASP A 24 -63.93 -47.83 -21.76
N LYS A 25 -65.25 -47.74 -21.82
CA LYS A 25 -66.05 -46.51 -21.73
C LYS A 25 -66.22 -46.11 -20.26
N GLY A 26 -65.56 -45.02 -19.86
CA GLY A 26 -65.93 -44.36 -18.60
C GLY A 26 -64.90 -43.41 -18.04
N ASN A 27 -64.58 -42.29 -18.72
CA ASN A 27 -64.02 -41.12 -18.01
C ASN A 27 -63.91 -39.83 -18.87
N GLY A 28 -65.05 -39.22 -19.20
CA GLY A 28 -65.08 -37.92 -19.90
C GLY A 28 -64.50 -36.74 -19.09
N LYS A 29 -64.44 -36.85 -17.75
CA LYS A 29 -63.90 -35.78 -16.88
C LYS A 29 -62.40 -35.95 -16.52
N ARG A 30 -61.89 -37.18 -16.33
CA ARG A 30 -60.45 -37.41 -16.08
C ARG A 30 -59.56 -37.14 -17.31
N SER A 31 -60.04 -37.41 -18.53
CA SER A 31 -59.28 -37.17 -19.77
C SER A 31 -59.03 -35.69 -20.07
N LYS A 32 -60.02 -34.81 -19.80
CA LYS A 32 -59.86 -33.35 -19.98
C LYS A 32 -58.85 -32.73 -18.99
N ASN A 33 -58.82 -33.20 -17.75
CA ASN A 33 -57.83 -32.76 -16.77
C ASN A 33 -56.41 -33.27 -17.10
N ARG A 34 -56.27 -34.51 -17.57
CA ARG A 34 -54.97 -35.08 -17.97
C ARG A 34 -54.42 -34.40 -19.25
N ARG A 35 -55.27 -34.07 -20.23
CA ARG A 35 -54.90 -33.24 -21.38
C ARG A 35 -54.54 -31.80 -20.98
N LYS A 36 -55.30 -31.16 -20.08
CA LYS A 36 -54.94 -29.82 -19.56
C LYS A 36 -53.64 -29.83 -18.75
N LEU A 37 -53.38 -30.89 -17.98
CA LEU A 37 -52.13 -31.07 -17.21
C LEU A 37 -50.95 -31.25 -18.16
N ASN A 38 -51.06 -32.13 -19.18
CA ASN A 38 -50.01 -32.32 -20.18
C ASN A 38 -49.70 -31.04 -20.97
N VAL A 39 -50.73 -30.27 -21.37
CA VAL A 39 -50.54 -28.97 -22.05
C VAL A 39 -49.85 -27.95 -21.12
N ARG A 40 -50.14 -27.99 -19.81
CA ARG A 40 -49.49 -27.12 -18.82
C ARG A 40 -48.03 -27.53 -18.60
N THR A 41 -47.74 -28.82 -18.51
CA THR A 41 -46.38 -29.38 -18.39
C THR A 41 -45.55 -29.10 -19.64
N GLU A 42 -46.14 -29.20 -20.85
CA GLU A 42 -45.46 -28.84 -22.11
C GLU A 42 -45.15 -27.34 -22.19
N ARG A 43 -46.05 -26.46 -21.73
CA ARG A 43 -45.76 -25.02 -21.64
C ARG A 43 -44.59 -24.74 -20.71
N PHE A 44 -44.56 -25.39 -19.53
CA PHE A 44 -43.44 -25.23 -18.60
C PHE A 44 -42.13 -25.74 -19.20
N ARG A 45 -42.14 -26.90 -19.86
CA ARG A 45 -40.94 -27.46 -20.51
C ARG A 45 -40.40 -26.53 -21.61
N ARG A 46 -41.28 -25.91 -22.40
CA ARG A 46 -40.89 -24.91 -23.41
C ARG A 46 -40.35 -23.64 -22.78
N ALA A 47 -40.96 -23.16 -21.70
CA ALA A 47 -40.48 -21.98 -20.97
C ALA A 47 -39.10 -22.22 -20.35
N TYR A 48 -38.87 -23.38 -19.70
CA TYR A 48 -37.55 -23.76 -19.19
C TYR A 48 -36.51 -23.88 -20.29
N SER A 49 -36.85 -24.52 -21.42
CA SER A 49 -35.94 -24.63 -22.56
C SER A 49 -35.60 -23.27 -23.18
N GLN A 50 -36.53 -22.30 -23.17
CA GLN A 50 -36.27 -20.92 -23.60
C GLN A 50 -35.34 -20.20 -22.62
N ILE A 51 -35.58 -20.31 -21.31
CA ILE A 51 -34.71 -19.73 -20.27
C ILE A 51 -33.29 -20.30 -20.35
N ASP A 52 -33.15 -21.61 -20.57
CA ASP A 52 -31.83 -22.24 -20.72
C ASP A 52 -31.13 -21.80 -22.01
N LYS A 53 -31.87 -21.63 -23.11
CA LYS A 53 -31.32 -21.06 -24.35
C LYS A 53 -30.90 -19.60 -24.18
N GLU A 54 -31.70 -18.79 -23.48
CA GLU A 54 -31.37 -17.40 -23.18
C GLU A 54 -30.17 -17.31 -22.24
N ARG A 55 -30.08 -18.16 -21.22
CA ARG A 55 -28.89 -18.29 -20.37
C ARG A 55 -27.67 -18.73 -21.17
N ALA A 56 -27.80 -19.71 -22.07
CA ALA A 56 -26.71 -20.16 -22.92
C ALA A 56 -26.23 -19.05 -23.87
N LEU A 57 -27.16 -18.27 -24.45
CA LEU A 57 -26.86 -17.10 -25.28
C LEU A 57 -26.24 -15.95 -24.47
N GLN A 58 -26.67 -15.75 -23.22
CA GLN A 58 -26.04 -14.78 -22.30
C GLN A 58 -24.63 -15.21 -21.94
N LEU A 59 -24.41 -16.48 -21.61
CA LEU A 59 -23.08 -17.03 -21.37
C LEU A 59 -22.19 -16.91 -22.61
N ASP A 60 -22.73 -17.05 -23.82
CA ASP A 60 -21.98 -16.90 -25.06
C ASP A 60 -21.68 -15.43 -25.40
N LYS A 61 -22.63 -14.52 -25.11
CA LYS A 61 -22.36 -13.07 -25.14
C LYS A 61 -21.29 -12.68 -24.12
N ASP A 62 -21.36 -13.19 -22.90
CA ASP A 62 -20.35 -12.95 -21.86
C ASP A 62 -18.97 -13.47 -22.27
N LYS A 63 -18.89 -14.61 -22.98
CA LYS A 63 -17.65 -15.12 -23.60
C LYS A 63 -17.09 -14.19 -24.68
N LEU A 64 -17.95 -13.46 -25.39
CA LEU A 64 -17.57 -12.48 -26.42
C LEU A 64 -17.27 -11.09 -25.84
N THR A 65 -17.66 -10.80 -24.60
CA THR A 65 -17.27 -9.55 -23.94
C THR A 65 -15.76 -9.51 -23.70
N LEU A 66 -15.22 -8.29 -23.58
CA LEU A 66 -13.82 -8.07 -23.23
C LEU A 66 -13.41 -8.88 -21.98
N ALA A 67 -14.30 -9.00 -20.98
CA ALA A 67 -14.06 -9.77 -19.76
C ALA A 67 -13.93 -11.27 -20.02
N GLY A 68 -14.76 -11.86 -20.90
CA GLY A 68 -14.68 -13.28 -21.28
C GLY A 68 -13.47 -13.62 -22.15
N ILE A 69 -13.00 -12.68 -22.97
CA ILE A 69 -11.76 -12.83 -23.73
C ILE A 69 -10.54 -12.75 -22.80
N VAL A 70 -10.56 -11.82 -21.84
CA VAL A 70 -9.50 -11.65 -20.85
C VAL A 70 -9.35 -12.88 -19.96
N SER A 71 -10.45 -13.50 -19.51
CA SER A 71 -10.40 -14.71 -18.68
C SER A 71 -9.77 -15.89 -19.44
N ARG A 72 -10.16 -16.13 -20.69
CA ARG A 72 -9.54 -17.17 -21.55
C ARG A 72 -8.07 -16.89 -21.85
N ALA A 73 -7.71 -15.63 -22.12
CA ALA A 73 -6.31 -15.26 -22.33
C ALA A 73 -5.46 -15.41 -21.06
N ALA A 74 -6.07 -15.33 -19.88
CA ALA A 74 -5.41 -15.56 -18.60
C ALA A 74 -5.18 -17.06 -18.31
N GLU A 75 -6.07 -17.96 -18.75
CA GLU A 75 -5.96 -19.41 -18.56
C GLU A 75 -4.75 -20.03 -19.27
N ASN A 76 -4.32 -19.47 -20.42
CA ASN A 76 -3.18 -19.97 -21.20
C ASN A 76 -1.81 -19.39 -20.78
N ARG A 77 -1.71 -18.76 -19.59
CA ARG A 77 -0.46 -18.11 -19.13
C ARG A 77 0.44 -19.06 -18.35
N PRO A 78 1.76 -18.83 -18.36
CA PRO A 78 2.68 -19.57 -17.51
C PRO A 78 2.22 -19.47 -16.04
N GLN A 79 2.09 -20.62 -15.40
CA GLN A 79 1.62 -20.74 -14.02
C GLN A 79 2.46 -19.86 -13.09
N ARG A 80 1.77 -19.16 -12.20
CA ARG A 80 2.42 -18.32 -11.20
C ARG A 80 3.29 -19.19 -10.31
N PRO A 81 4.44 -18.67 -9.88
CA PRO A 81 5.25 -19.40 -8.92
C PRO A 81 4.48 -19.57 -7.61
N MET A 82 4.31 -20.82 -7.18
CA MET A 82 3.63 -21.15 -5.93
C MET A 82 4.55 -20.82 -4.75
N LEU A 83 4.00 -20.12 -3.76
CA LEU A 83 4.73 -19.70 -2.56
C LEU A 83 4.04 -20.24 -1.30
N GLU A 84 4.67 -21.20 -0.66
CA GLU A 84 4.35 -21.68 0.68
C GLU A 84 5.19 -20.91 1.70
N VAL A 85 4.55 -20.48 2.78
CA VAL A 85 5.22 -19.83 3.91
C VAL A 85 4.94 -20.62 5.18
N ALA A 86 5.96 -21.29 5.71
CA ALA A 86 5.90 -21.98 6.99
C ALA A 86 6.59 -21.15 8.07
N PHE A 87 6.05 -21.16 9.28
CA PHE A 87 6.62 -20.50 10.45
C PHE A 87 6.75 -21.53 11.57
N LYS A 88 7.91 -21.55 12.23
CA LYS A 88 8.24 -22.51 13.29
C LYS A 88 8.69 -21.77 14.53
N ALA A 89 7.98 -22.01 15.64
CA ALA A 89 8.25 -21.42 16.96
C ALA A 89 8.47 -19.89 16.92
N LEU A 90 7.72 -19.19 16.06
CA LEU A 90 7.90 -17.77 15.82
C LEU A 90 7.49 -16.97 17.05
N THR A 91 8.43 -16.24 17.62
CA THR A 91 8.25 -15.43 18.82
C THR A 91 8.71 -14.00 18.55
N LEU A 92 7.89 -13.02 18.95
CA LEU A 92 8.19 -11.60 18.79
C LEU A 92 8.05 -10.88 20.11
N SER A 93 9.07 -10.12 20.48
CA SER A 93 9.09 -9.36 21.72
C SER A 93 9.56 -7.92 21.51
N ILE A 94 8.95 -7.00 22.26
CA ILE A 94 9.36 -5.59 22.35
C ILE A 94 9.78 -5.32 23.80
N GLY A 95 11.07 -5.07 24.01
CA GLY A 95 11.65 -5.03 25.36
C GLY A 95 11.37 -6.34 26.13
N LYS A 96 10.61 -6.24 27.24
CA LYS A 96 10.19 -7.39 28.05
C LYS A 96 8.82 -7.97 27.67
N LYS A 97 8.04 -7.29 26.82
CA LYS A 97 6.68 -7.72 26.46
C LYS A 97 6.72 -8.63 25.24
N LYS A 98 6.23 -9.87 25.39
CA LYS A 98 5.99 -10.79 24.27
C LYS A 98 4.69 -10.41 23.56
N LEU A 99 4.75 -10.23 22.25
CA LEU A 99 3.61 -9.90 21.39
C LEU A 99 3.10 -11.11 20.61
N LEU A 100 4.00 -12.05 20.28
CA LEU A 100 3.69 -13.37 19.74
C LEU A 100 4.58 -14.40 20.43
N GLN A 101 4.06 -15.60 20.65
CA GLN A 101 4.76 -16.65 21.40
C GLN A 101 4.61 -18.01 20.72
N CYS A 102 5.75 -18.58 20.30
CA CYS A 102 5.88 -19.93 19.72
C CYS A 102 4.84 -20.28 18.65
N VAL A 103 4.55 -19.32 17.77
CA VAL A 103 3.57 -19.47 16.71
C VAL A 103 4.12 -20.41 15.64
N THR A 104 3.44 -21.52 15.38
CA THR A 104 3.85 -22.57 14.42
C THR A 104 2.69 -22.90 13.47
N GLY A 105 3.00 -23.02 12.17
CA GLY A 105 2.00 -23.25 11.13
C GLY A 105 2.54 -23.03 9.72
N LYS A 106 1.64 -23.06 8.74
CA LYS A 106 1.96 -22.90 7.32
C LYS A 106 0.81 -22.25 6.55
N LEU A 107 1.16 -21.38 5.61
CA LEU A 107 0.26 -20.81 4.61
C LEU A 107 0.56 -21.50 3.29
N SER A 108 -0.42 -22.19 2.73
CA SER A 108 -0.22 -23.01 1.54
C SER A 108 -0.69 -22.29 0.26
N PRO A 109 0.01 -22.45 -0.87
CA PRO A 109 -0.41 -21.87 -2.14
C PRO A 109 -1.74 -22.45 -2.61
N GLY A 110 -2.54 -21.64 -3.30
CA GLY A 110 -3.83 -22.07 -3.83
C GLY A 110 -4.99 -22.03 -2.82
N ARG A 111 -4.73 -21.58 -1.59
CA ARG A 111 -5.71 -21.53 -0.49
C ARG A 111 -5.92 -20.08 -0.02
N ILE A 112 -7.10 -19.82 0.52
CA ILE A 112 -7.39 -18.58 1.27
C ILE A 112 -7.42 -18.89 2.76
N THR A 113 -6.50 -18.28 3.50
CA THR A 113 -6.43 -18.36 4.96
C THR A 113 -7.04 -17.12 5.61
N ALA A 114 -8.03 -17.32 6.48
CA ALA A 114 -8.59 -16.29 7.36
C ALA A 114 -7.82 -16.25 8.68
N ILE A 115 -7.35 -15.07 9.10
CA ILE A 115 -6.81 -14.83 10.44
C ILE A 115 -7.84 -14.05 11.24
N MET A 116 -8.23 -14.59 12.38
CA MET A 116 -9.17 -13.94 13.31
C MET A 116 -8.66 -14.06 14.74
N GLY A 117 -9.32 -13.33 15.63
CA GLY A 117 -8.97 -13.29 17.04
C GLY A 117 -9.42 -11.98 17.67
N PRO A 118 -9.46 -11.91 19.01
CA PRO A 118 -9.93 -10.74 19.72
C PRO A 118 -9.06 -9.51 19.45
N SER A 119 -9.58 -8.35 19.84
CA SER A 119 -8.82 -7.11 19.78
C SER A 119 -7.56 -7.22 20.65
N GLY A 120 -6.40 -6.85 20.09
CA GLY A 120 -5.11 -6.99 20.78
C GLY A 120 -4.51 -8.41 20.80
N ALA A 121 -5.07 -9.38 20.08
CA ALA A 121 -4.50 -10.73 19.94
C ALA A 121 -3.16 -10.79 19.18
N GLY A 122 -2.75 -9.70 18.53
CA GLY A 122 -1.52 -9.66 17.74
C GLY A 122 -1.69 -10.04 16.26
N LYS A 123 -2.88 -9.88 15.67
CA LYS A 123 -3.17 -10.19 14.24
C LYS A 123 -2.24 -9.45 13.27
N THR A 124 -2.19 -8.12 13.35
CA THR A 124 -1.26 -7.29 12.57
C THR A 124 0.20 -7.60 12.90
N THR A 125 0.50 -7.88 14.18
CA THR A 125 1.85 -8.29 14.60
C THR A 125 2.26 -9.61 13.93
N PHE A 126 1.35 -10.58 13.84
CA PHE A 126 1.56 -11.86 13.15
C PHE A 126 1.84 -11.65 11.66
N LEU A 127 1.05 -10.83 10.98
CA LEU A 127 1.33 -10.48 9.57
C LEU A 127 2.72 -9.87 9.39
N ASN A 128 3.10 -8.91 10.24
CA ASN A 128 4.42 -8.29 10.20
C ASN A 128 5.55 -9.29 10.49
N ALA A 129 5.32 -10.25 11.40
CA ALA A 129 6.25 -11.32 11.73
C ALA A 129 6.55 -12.23 10.54
N VAL A 130 5.47 -12.66 9.87
CA VAL A 130 5.50 -13.53 8.68
C VAL A 130 6.18 -12.80 7.53
N LEU A 131 5.88 -11.51 7.33
CA LEU A 131 6.52 -10.66 6.32
C LEU A 131 7.98 -10.29 6.62
N GLY A 132 8.48 -10.61 7.81
CA GLY A 132 9.82 -10.20 8.26
C GLY A 132 9.97 -8.69 8.47
N LYS A 133 8.87 -7.98 8.71
CA LYS A 133 8.83 -6.56 9.11
C LYS A 133 8.99 -6.44 10.63
N THR A 134 10.13 -6.87 11.16
CA THR A 134 10.38 -6.95 12.61
C THR A 134 11.45 -5.99 13.10
N SER A 135 11.58 -4.83 12.46
CA SER A 135 12.51 -3.80 12.90
C SER A 135 12.07 -3.24 14.25
N GLY A 136 13.02 -3.06 15.17
CA GLY A 136 12.73 -2.69 16.57
C GLY A 136 12.23 -3.84 17.47
N TYR A 137 12.09 -5.06 16.96
CA TYR A 137 11.65 -6.23 17.73
C TYR A 137 12.74 -7.30 17.83
N LYS A 138 12.78 -8.02 18.95
CA LYS A 138 13.54 -9.27 19.05
C LYS A 138 12.67 -10.40 18.51
N LYS A 139 13.13 -11.01 17.42
CA LYS A 139 12.50 -12.16 16.75
C LYS A 139 13.28 -13.43 17.05
N ASP A 140 12.59 -14.43 17.58
CA ASP A 140 13.07 -15.80 17.73
C ASP A 140 12.23 -16.75 16.85
N GLY A 141 12.75 -17.93 16.52
CA GLY A 141 12.12 -18.89 15.60
C GLY A 141 12.44 -18.62 14.12
N LEU A 142 11.82 -19.40 13.23
CA LEU A 142 12.16 -19.43 11.80
C LEU A 142 10.92 -19.22 10.92
N VAL A 143 11.11 -18.47 9.83
CA VAL A 143 10.15 -18.39 8.72
C VAL A 143 10.81 -19.01 7.49
N LEU A 144 10.17 -20.04 6.95
CA LEU A 144 10.63 -20.82 5.82
C LEU A 144 9.76 -20.50 4.61
N VAL A 145 10.38 -20.20 3.48
CA VAL A 145 9.70 -19.99 2.19
C VAL A 145 10.00 -21.20 1.32
N ASN A 146 8.96 -21.97 0.95
CA ASN A 146 9.10 -23.24 0.22
C ASN A 146 10.15 -24.18 0.85
N GLY A 147 10.15 -24.28 2.19
CA GLY A 147 11.07 -25.12 2.96
C GLY A 147 12.49 -24.56 3.17
N LYS A 148 12.82 -23.39 2.59
CA LYS A 148 14.14 -22.74 2.76
C LYS A 148 14.08 -21.62 3.79
N SER A 149 15.06 -21.57 4.68
CA SER A 149 15.28 -20.42 5.56
C SER A 149 15.86 -19.28 4.74
N GLY A 150 15.14 -18.17 4.64
CA GLY A 150 15.54 -17.02 3.84
C GLY A 150 14.85 -15.75 4.30
N SER A 151 15.49 -14.60 4.08
CA SER A 151 14.87 -13.32 4.39
C SER A 151 13.69 -13.09 3.46
N MET A 152 12.49 -12.93 4.04
CA MET A 152 11.25 -12.60 3.33
C MET A 152 11.40 -11.30 2.50
N GLN A 153 12.37 -10.44 2.87
CA GLN A 153 12.69 -9.23 2.13
C GLN A 153 13.16 -9.51 0.68
N SER A 154 13.76 -10.67 0.42
CA SER A 154 14.19 -11.08 -0.93
C SER A 154 13.01 -11.31 -1.87
N TYR A 155 11.83 -11.62 -1.30
CA TYR A 155 10.60 -11.94 -2.02
C TYR A 155 9.64 -10.74 -2.12
N LYS A 156 10.03 -9.53 -1.68
CA LYS A 156 9.20 -8.30 -1.78
C LYS A 156 8.62 -8.04 -3.18
N LYS A 157 9.32 -8.49 -4.24
CA LYS A 157 8.88 -8.32 -5.63
C LYS A 157 7.74 -9.26 -6.05
N ILE A 158 7.44 -10.30 -5.27
CA ILE A 158 6.40 -11.29 -5.54
C ILE A 158 5.36 -11.38 -4.41
N ILE A 159 5.52 -10.60 -3.35
CA ILE A 159 4.57 -10.51 -2.23
C ILE A 159 3.79 -9.20 -2.36
N GLY A 160 2.47 -9.29 -2.32
CA GLY A 160 1.57 -8.15 -2.20
C GLY A 160 1.14 -7.99 -0.74
N PHE A 161 1.21 -6.77 -0.21
CA PHE A 161 0.73 -6.45 1.14
C PHE A 161 -0.24 -5.28 1.08
N VAL A 162 -1.49 -5.52 1.49
CA VAL A 162 -2.51 -4.50 1.61
C VAL A 162 -2.60 -4.08 3.10
N PRO A 163 -2.14 -2.87 3.46
CA PRO A 163 -2.26 -2.38 4.83
C PRO A 163 -3.72 -2.07 5.19
N GLN A 164 -3.99 -1.95 6.49
CA GLN A 164 -5.30 -1.57 7.03
C GLN A 164 -5.75 -0.20 6.48
N ASP A 165 -4.84 0.77 6.47
CA ASP A 165 -5.07 2.11 5.92
C ASP A 165 -5.17 2.14 4.39
N ASP A 166 -6.16 2.87 3.88
CA ASP A 166 -6.40 3.04 2.44
C ASP A 166 -5.47 4.06 1.78
N ILE A 167 -4.19 3.72 1.73
CA ILE A 167 -3.14 4.57 1.15
C ILE A 167 -3.18 4.46 -0.39
N VAL A 168 -3.87 5.41 -1.03
CA VAL A 168 -4.00 5.53 -2.50
C VAL A 168 -3.75 6.99 -2.93
N HIS A 169 -3.30 7.23 -4.16
CA HIS A 169 -3.15 8.59 -4.68
C HIS A 169 -4.51 9.19 -5.06
N GLY A 170 -4.98 10.15 -4.25
CA GLY A 170 -6.26 10.83 -4.44
C GLY A 170 -6.37 11.69 -5.70
N ASN A 171 -5.24 12.27 -6.14
CA ASN A 171 -5.16 13.15 -7.32
C ASN A 171 -5.13 12.36 -8.64
N LEU A 172 -5.11 11.03 -8.59
CA LEU A 172 -5.10 10.13 -9.75
C LEU A 172 -6.45 9.42 -9.91
N THR A 173 -6.76 8.99 -11.13
CA THR A 173 -7.93 8.13 -11.36
C THR A 173 -7.66 6.72 -10.84
N VAL A 174 -8.72 5.93 -10.68
CA VAL A 174 -8.60 4.51 -10.31
C VAL A 174 -7.70 3.76 -11.27
N GLU A 175 -7.93 3.92 -12.58
CA GLU A 175 -7.14 3.26 -13.61
C GLU A 175 -5.68 3.73 -13.60
N GLU A 176 -5.42 5.02 -13.38
CA GLU A 176 -4.07 5.58 -13.31
C GLU A 176 -3.26 5.00 -12.14
N ASN A 177 -3.88 4.83 -10.97
CA ASN A 177 -3.24 4.21 -9.80
C ASN A 177 -2.82 2.77 -10.10
N LEU A 178 -3.74 1.98 -10.66
CA LEU A 178 -3.50 0.59 -11.00
C LEU A 178 -2.44 0.44 -12.09
N TRP A 179 -2.52 1.26 -13.15
CA TRP A 179 -1.53 1.32 -14.22
C TRP A 179 -0.13 1.67 -13.70
N PHE A 180 -0.04 2.62 -12.78
CA PHE A 180 1.23 3.03 -12.21
C PHE A 180 1.88 1.89 -11.44
N SER A 181 1.14 1.23 -10.54
CA SER A 181 1.62 0.05 -9.81
C SER A 181 2.07 -1.06 -10.76
N GLY A 182 1.23 -1.40 -11.74
CA GLY A 182 1.52 -2.42 -12.74
C GLY A 182 2.76 -2.11 -13.57
N ARG A 183 2.94 -0.88 -14.06
CA ARG A 183 4.11 -0.49 -14.84
C ARG A 183 5.42 -0.59 -14.07
N CYS A 184 5.40 -0.35 -12.75
CA CYS A 184 6.59 -0.40 -11.90
C CYS A 184 6.92 -1.81 -11.39
N ARG A 185 5.93 -2.71 -11.27
CA ARG A 185 6.09 -4.02 -10.60
C ARG A 185 5.89 -5.24 -11.50
N LEU A 186 5.20 -5.12 -12.63
CA LEU A 186 5.09 -6.21 -13.61
C LEU A 186 6.44 -6.50 -14.27
N SER A 187 6.62 -7.74 -14.72
CA SER A 187 7.88 -8.15 -15.36
C SER A 187 8.26 -7.22 -16.52
N LYS A 188 9.56 -6.91 -16.64
CA LYS A 188 10.09 -6.12 -17.76
C LYS A 188 9.87 -6.80 -19.10
N SER A 189 9.94 -8.13 -19.15
CA SER A 189 9.78 -8.92 -20.39
C SER A 189 8.35 -8.99 -20.92
N MET A 190 7.36 -8.63 -20.10
CA MET A 190 5.95 -8.74 -20.45
C MET A 190 5.55 -7.69 -21.48
N SER A 191 4.79 -8.12 -22.50
CA SER A 191 4.29 -7.25 -23.56
C SER A 191 3.34 -6.18 -23.02
N LYS A 192 3.16 -5.08 -23.77
CA LYS A 192 2.20 -4.04 -23.37
C LYS A 192 0.77 -4.59 -23.37
N ALA A 193 0.42 -5.45 -24.32
CA ALA A 193 -0.90 -6.07 -24.41
C ALA A 193 -1.20 -6.94 -23.17
N ASP A 194 -0.23 -7.73 -22.72
CA ASP A 194 -0.41 -8.56 -21.52
C ASP A 194 -0.64 -7.74 -20.26
N LYS A 195 0.05 -6.60 -20.13
CA LYS A 195 -0.15 -5.66 -19.03
C LYS A 195 -1.55 -5.06 -19.04
N VAL A 196 -2.10 -4.76 -20.22
CA VAL A 196 -3.49 -4.30 -20.37
C VAL A 196 -4.46 -5.39 -19.91
N LEU A 197 -4.26 -6.63 -20.35
CA LEU A 197 -5.13 -7.75 -19.96
C LEU A 197 -5.15 -7.99 -18.45
N ILE A 198 -3.99 -7.89 -17.77
CA ILE A 198 -3.91 -8.00 -16.30
C ILE A 198 -4.72 -6.89 -15.65
N LEU A 199 -4.58 -5.67 -16.14
CA LEU A 199 -5.30 -4.54 -15.58
C LEU A 199 -6.82 -4.70 -15.75
N GLU A 200 -7.28 -5.02 -16.95
CA GLU A 200 -8.71 -5.22 -17.23
C GLU A 200 -9.27 -6.39 -16.41
N ARG A 201 -8.51 -7.47 -16.21
CA ARG A 201 -8.87 -8.58 -15.31
C ARG A 201 -9.11 -8.05 -13.89
N VAL A 202 -8.15 -7.32 -13.32
CA VAL A 202 -8.25 -6.82 -11.94
C VAL A 202 -9.39 -5.82 -11.78
N ILE A 203 -9.57 -4.90 -12.73
CA ILE A 203 -10.69 -3.95 -12.72
C ILE A 203 -12.04 -4.70 -12.79
N GLY A 204 -12.15 -5.71 -13.65
CA GLY A 204 -13.35 -6.54 -13.77
C GLY A 204 -13.64 -7.35 -12.51
N SER A 205 -12.66 -8.08 -11.99
CA SER A 205 -12.82 -8.94 -10.81
C SER A 205 -13.23 -8.16 -9.55
N LEU A 206 -12.69 -6.95 -9.37
CA LEU A 206 -13.02 -6.09 -8.23
C LEU A 206 -14.28 -5.23 -8.45
N GLY A 207 -14.90 -5.27 -9.64
CA GLY A 207 -16.07 -4.46 -9.97
C GLY A 207 -15.76 -2.96 -9.99
N LEU A 208 -14.60 -2.57 -10.51
CA LEU A 208 -14.15 -1.17 -10.57
C LEU A 208 -14.46 -0.50 -11.92
N GLN A 209 -15.20 -1.17 -12.81
CA GLN A 209 -15.39 -0.73 -14.20
C GLN A 209 -16.08 0.63 -14.31
N GLU A 210 -17.14 0.86 -13.53
CA GLU A 210 -17.92 2.10 -13.55
C GLU A 210 -17.10 3.31 -13.06
N ILE A 211 -16.13 3.08 -12.18
CA ILE A 211 -15.32 4.12 -11.54
C ILE A 211 -13.90 4.21 -12.08
N ARG A 212 -13.55 3.50 -13.16
CA ARG A 212 -12.15 3.44 -13.64
C ARG A 212 -11.55 4.82 -13.93
N ASN A 213 -12.37 5.72 -14.48
CA ASN A 213 -11.97 7.07 -14.89
C ASN A 213 -12.24 8.13 -13.81
N SER A 214 -12.86 7.74 -12.69
CA SER A 214 -13.14 8.64 -11.58
C SER A 214 -11.87 8.90 -10.76
N LEU A 215 -11.72 10.14 -10.28
CA LEU A 215 -10.68 10.50 -9.33
C LEU A 215 -10.94 9.82 -7.97
N VAL A 216 -9.90 9.27 -7.36
CA VAL A 216 -10.01 8.62 -6.04
C VAL A 216 -10.41 9.63 -4.96
N GLY A 217 -9.98 10.88 -5.10
CA GLY A 217 -10.29 11.97 -4.19
C GLY A 217 -9.31 12.08 -3.04
N THR A 218 -9.12 13.30 -2.55
CA THR A 218 -8.31 13.64 -1.37
C THR A 218 -9.23 13.95 -0.18
N VAL A 219 -8.66 14.30 0.97
CA VAL A 219 -9.44 14.78 2.12
C VAL A 219 -10.18 16.08 1.76
N GLU A 220 -9.57 16.92 0.93
CA GLU A 220 -10.13 18.21 0.51
C GLU A 220 -11.12 18.08 -0.65
N LYS A 221 -10.86 17.16 -1.59
CA LYS A 221 -11.69 16.95 -2.79
C LYS A 221 -12.34 15.57 -2.74
N ARG A 222 -13.65 15.55 -2.57
CA ARG A 222 -14.45 14.32 -2.59
C ARG A 222 -14.22 13.55 -3.91
N GLY A 223 -14.05 12.23 -3.79
CA GLY A 223 -13.92 11.31 -4.93
C GLY A 223 -14.81 10.08 -4.75
N ILE A 224 -14.24 8.89 -4.98
CA ILE A 224 -14.94 7.60 -4.83
C ILE A 224 -15.30 7.28 -3.37
N SER A 225 -16.21 6.31 -3.16
CA SER A 225 -16.60 5.87 -1.81
C SER A 225 -15.47 5.14 -1.07
N GLY A 226 -15.58 5.02 0.26
CA GLY A 226 -14.60 4.30 1.08
C GLY A 226 -14.44 2.84 0.67
N GLY A 227 -15.54 2.09 0.54
CA GLY A 227 -15.48 0.70 0.07
C GLY A 227 -14.95 0.54 -1.36
N GLN A 228 -15.20 1.51 -2.25
CA GLN A 228 -14.55 1.55 -3.57
C GLN A 228 -13.05 1.78 -3.44
N ARG A 229 -12.62 2.72 -2.59
CA ARG A 229 -11.21 2.99 -2.31
C ARG A 229 -10.48 1.77 -1.74
N LYS A 230 -11.10 1.02 -0.83
CA LYS A 230 -10.57 -0.25 -0.30
C LYS A 230 -10.37 -1.29 -1.39
N ARG A 231 -11.32 -1.42 -2.33
CA ARG A 231 -11.14 -2.29 -3.51
C ARG A 231 -10.00 -1.82 -4.43
N VAL A 232 -9.87 -0.51 -4.66
CA VAL A 232 -8.72 0.03 -5.42
C VAL A 232 -7.40 -0.26 -4.71
N ASN A 233 -7.37 -0.13 -3.38
CA ASN A 233 -6.23 -0.44 -2.53
C ASN A 233 -5.79 -1.91 -2.70
N VAL A 234 -6.73 -2.85 -2.68
CA VAL A 234 -6.45 -4.27 -2.99
C VAL A 234 -5.98 -4.45 -4.43
N GLY A 235 -6.62 -3.77 -5.39
CA GLY A 235 -6.27 -3.83 -6.80
C GLY A 235 -4.83 -3.41 -7.10
N ILE A 236 -4.29 -2.41 -6.39
CA ILE A 236 -2.89 -1.95 -6.53
C ILE A 236 -1.89 -3.09 -6.27
N GLU A 237 -2.21 -3.99 -5.33
CA GLU A 237 -1.41 -5.17 -5.02
C GLU A 237 -1.74 -6.37 -5.92
N MET A 238 -2.99 -6.54 -6.36
CA MET A 238 -3.35 -7.62 -7.29
C MET A 238 -2.75 -7.44 -8.70
N VAL A 239 -2.65 -6.20 -9.19
CA VAL A 239 -2.11 -5.91 -10.55
C VAL A 239 -0.66 -6.33 -10.71
N MET A 240 0.11 -6.42 -9.62
CA MET A 240 1.48 -6.92 -9.71
C MET A 240 1.57 -8.44 -9.88
N GLU A 241 0.47 -9.19 -9.96
CA GLU A 241 0.44 -10.66 -9.99
C GLU A 241 1.33 -11.26 -8.87
N PRO A 242 0.94 -11.10 -7.60
CA PRO A 242 1.69 -11.65 -6.48
C PRO A 242 1.53 -13.17 -6.40
N SER A 243 2.53 -13.84 -5.81
CA SER A 243 2.47 -15.26 -5.42
C SER A 243 1.93 -15.45 -4.02
N LEU A 244 2.11 -14.44 -3.16
CA LEU A 244 1.53 -14.35 -1.82
C LEU A 244 0.88 -12.99 -1.68
N LEU A 245 -0.40 -12.97 -1.34
CA LEU A 245 -1.17 -11.76 -1.10
C LEU A 245 -1.61 -11.74 0.36
N ILE A 246 -1.10 -10.79 1.12
CA ILE A 246 -1.47 -10.57 2.52
C ILE A 246 -2.34 -9.32 2.60
N LEU A 247 -3.48 -9.43 3.27
CA LEU A 247 -4.43 -8.34 3.45
C LEU A 247 -4.73 -8.12 4.93
N ASP A 248 -4.55 -6.89 5.41
CA ASP A 248 -4.94 -6.50 6.76
C ASP A 248 -6.32 -5.82 6.73
N GLU A 249 -7.33 -6.50 7.27
CA GLU A 249 -8.71 -6.05 7.35
C GLU A 249 -9.29 -5.54 6.00
N PRO A 250 -9.31 -6.36 4.94
CA PRO A 250 -9.78 -5.93 3.62
C PRO A 250 -11.29 -5.71 3.52
N THR A 251 -12.08 -6.26 4.46
CA THR A 251 -13.55 -6.19 4.47
C THR A 251 -14.10 -5.08 5.38
N THR A 252 -13.26 -4.39 6.15
CA THR A 252 -13.73 -3.34 7.06
C THR A 252 -14.22 -2.12 6.27
N GLY A 253 -15.40 -1.62 6.65
CA GLY A 253 -16.05 -0.50 5.96
C GLY A 253 -16.69 -0.85 4.60
N LEU A 254 -16.74 -2.14 4.23
CA LEU A 254 -17.53 -2.62 3.09
C LEU A 254 -18.91 -3.14 3.56
N ASP A 255 -19.90 -3.01 2.69
CA ASP A 255 -21.16 -3.72 2.83
C ASP A 255 -20.99 -5.23 2.51
N SER A 256 -21.95 -6.05 2.91
CA SER A 256 -21.89 -7.51 2.77
C SER A 256 -21.74 -7.96 1.31
N ALA A 257 -22.42 -7.28 0.37
CA ALA A 257 -22.35 -7.64 -1.04
C ALA A 257 -20.96 -7.31 -1.63
N SER A 258 -20.42 -6.12 -1.35
CA SER A 258 -19.06 -5.77 -1.78
C SER A 258 -17.99 -6.65 -1.13
N SER A 259 -18.15 -7.03 0.13
CA SER A 259 -17.24 -7.96 0.83
C SER A 259 -17.25 -9.34 0.17
N GLN A 260 -18.43 -9.86 -0.19
CA GLN A 260 -18.54 -11.13 -0.90
C GLN A 260 -17.91 -11.06 -2.29
N GLN A 261 -18.10 -9.96 -3.02
CA GLN A 261 -17.45 -9.74 -4.32
C GLN A 261 -15.92 -9.73 -4.20
N LEU A 262 -15.39 -9.05 -3.16
CA LEU A 262 -13.96 -9.04 -2.89
C LEU A 262 -13.42 -10.44 -2.60
N LEU A 263 -14.09 -11.22 -1.74
CA LEU A 263 -13.67 -12.61 -1.47
C LEU A 263 -13.76 -13.50 -2.71
N ARG A 264 -14.77 -13.32 -3.57
CA ARG A 264 -14.84 -14.04 -4.86
C ARG A 264 -13.64 -13.72 -5.76
N ALA A 265 -13.22 -12.45 -5.81
CA ALA A 265 -12.03 -12.05 -6.55
C ALA A 265 -10.76 -12.68 -5.96
N LEU A 266 -10.61 -12.68 -4.63
CA LEU A 266 -9.49 -13.32 -3.94
C LEU A 266 -9.47 -14.84 -4.15
N ARG A 267 -10.64 -15.49 -4.15
CA ARG A 267 -10.79 -16.93 -4.46
C ARG A 267 -10.38 -17.25 -5.89
N HIS A 268 -10.73 -16.38 -6.83
CA HIS A 268 -10.27 -16.52 -8.21
C HIS A 268 -8.74 -16.40 -8.30
N GLU A 269 -8.11 -15.46 -7.59
CA GLU A 269 -6.64 -15.39 -7.56
C GLU A 269 -6.02 -16.62 -6.88
N ALA A 270 -6.62 -17.12 -5.80
CA ALA A 270 -6.17 -18.34 -5.13
C ALA A 270 -6.24 -19.56 -6.06
N SER A 271 -7.30 -19.73 -6.85
CA SER A 271 -7.39 -20.85 -7.80
C SER A 271 -6.31 -20.82 -8.90
N GLN A 272 -5.69 -19.65 -9.13
CA GLN A 272 -4.53 -19.50 -10.01
C GLN A 272 -3.17 -19.78 -9.32
N GLY A 273 -3.20 -20.35 -8.11
CA GLY A 273 -2.01 -20.74 -7.34
C GLY A 273 -1.47 -19.66 -6.40
N VAL A 274 -2.17 -18.54 -6.23
CA VAL A 274 -1.79 -17.51 -5.25
C VAL A 274 -2.08 -18.01 -3.84
N ASN A 275 -1.16 -17.76 -2.91
CA ASN A 275 -1.39 -17.92 -1.48
C ASN A 275 -2.05 -16.65 -0.95
N VAL A 276 -3.29 -16.71 -0.46
CA VAL A 276 -4.01 -15.54 0.03
C VAL A 276 -4.20 -15.64 1.54
N CYS A 277 -3.80 -14.60 2.26
CA CYS A 277 -3.92 -14.54 3.71
C CYS A 277 -4.58 -13.21 4.10
N ALA A 278 -5.72 -13.26 4.78
CA ALA A 278 -6.48 -12.08 5.14
C ALA A 278 -6.80 -12.06 6.63
N VAL A 279 -6.50 -10.94 7.31
CA VAL A 279 -7.04 -10.65 8.64
C VAL A 279 -8.46 -10.15 8.48
N ILE A 280 -9.42 -10.81 9.11
CA ILE A 280 -10.84 -10.47 8.99
C ILE A 280 -11.41 -10.20 10.39
N HIS A 281 -12.18 -9.13 10.50
CA HIS A 281 -12.88 -8.77 11.72
C HIS A 281 -14.37 -9.10 11.59
N GLN A 282 -14.89 -10.00 12.43
CA GLN A 282 -16.31 -10.35 12.54
C GLN A 282 -17.01 -10.62 11.18
N PRO A 283 -16.64 -11.67 10.43
CA PRO A 283 -17.31 -12.00 9.18
C PRO A 283 -18.71 -12.57 9.43
N SER A 284 -19.63 -12.42 8.48
CA SER A 284 -20.82 -13.28 8.47
C SER A 284 -20.43 -14.74 8.23
N TYR A 285 -21.26 -15.68 8.69
CA TYR A 285 -21.05 -17.12 8.44
C TYR A 285 -20.85 -17.44 6.95
N THR A 286 -21.61 -16.77 6.08
CA THR A 286 -21.50 -16.91 4.62
C THR A 286 -20.16 -16.46 4.05
N LEU A 287 -19.49 -15.48 4.67
CA LEU A 287 -18.15 -15.06 4.29
C LEU A 287 -17.09 -15.99 4.90
N PHE A 288 -17.32 -16.44 6.14
CA PHE A 288 -16.44 -17.38 6.83
C PHE A 288 -16.32 -18.72 6.08
N SER A 289 -17.43 -19.26 5.57
CA SER A 289 -17.45 -20.51 4.80
C SER A 289 -16.77 -20.44 3.43
N MET A 290 -16.38 -19.24 2.98
CA MET A 290 -15.60 -19.06 1.74
C MET A 290 -14.09 -19.24 1.95
N PHE A 291 -13.60 -19.28 3.19
CA PHE A 291 -12.19 -19.52 3.48
C PHE A 291 -11.86 -21.01 3.46
N ASP A 292 -10.62 -21.35 3.11
CA ASP A 292 -10.15 -22.74 3.12
C ASP A 292 -9.51 -23.08 4.46
N ASP A 293 -8.70 -22.16 4.98
CA ASP A 293 -8.00 -22.30 6.27
C ASP A 293 -8.40 -21.19 7.24
N PHE A 294 -8.32 -21.52 8.52
CA PHE A 294 -8.62 -20.64 9.65
C PHE A 294 -7.47 -20.63 10.65
N VAL A 295 -7.00 -19.43 10.99
CA VAL A 295 -6.04 -19.17 12.07
C VAL A 295 -6.76 -18.36 13.14
N LEU A 296 -6.98 -18.95 14.30
CA LEU A 296 -7.54 -18.26 15.46
C LEU A 296 -6.41 -17.88 16.43
N LEU A 297 -6.16 -16.59 16.57
CA LEU A 297 -5.21 -16.04 17.55
C LEU A 297 -5.92 -15.73 18.87
N ALA A 298 -5.28 -16.06 19.97
CA ALA A 298 -5.70 -15.68 21.32
C ALA A 298 -4.87 -14.48 21.85
N ARG A 299 -5.31 -13.90 22.96
CA ARG A 299 -4.54 -12.86 23.67
C ARG A 299 -3.15 -13.38 24.01
N GLY A 300 -2.15 -12.50 23.91
CA GLY A 300 -0.74 -12.87 24.07
C GLY A 300 -0.06 -13.40 22.80
N GLY A 301 -0.78 -13.44 21.67
CA GLY A 301 -0.20 -13.83 20.38
C GLY A 301 0.12 -15.32 20.28
N LEU A 302 -0.76 -16.13 20.88
CA LEU A 302 -0.75 -17.58 20.82
C LEU A 302 -1.81 -18.06 19.81
N ILE A 303 -1.60 -19.22 19.20
CA ILE A 303 -2.60 -19.85 18.32
C ILE A 303 -3.53 -20.72 19.17
N ALA A 304 -4.84 -20.52 19.04
CA ALA A 304 -5.87 -21.40 19.60
C ALA A 304 -6.36 -22.46 18.60
N TYR A 305 -6.24 -22.19 17.30
CA TYR A 305 -6.55 -23.12 16.23
C TYR A 305 -5.84 -22.72 14.93
N HIS A 306 -5.35 -23.70 14.16
CA HIS A 306 -4.83 -23.49 12.81
C HIS A 306 -5.09 -24.71 11.92
N GLY A 307 -5.97 -24.59 10.95
CA GLY A 307 -6.35 -25.70 10.07
C GLY A 307 -7.52 -25.38 9.13
N PRO A 308 -8.07 -26.39 8.43
CA PRO A 308 -9.18 -26.21 7.50
C PRO A 308 -10.46 -25.73 8.19
N VAL A 309 -11.21 -24.83 7.56
CA VAL A 309 -12.48 -24.30 8.10
C VAL A 309 -13.49 -25.43 8.41
N SER A 310 -13.49 -26.50 7.62
CA SER A 310 -14.36 -27.67 7.81
C SER A 310 -14.11 -28.46 9.08
N GLU A 311 -12.92 -28.38 9.68
CA GLU A 311 -12.54 -29.15 10.87
C GLU A 311 -12.66 -28.35 12.17
N VAL A 312 -12.91 -27.04 12.08
CA VAL A 312 -12.99 -26.13 13.23
C VAL A 312 -14.04 -26.59 14.22
N GLU A 313 -15.26 -26.85 13.74
CA GLU A 313 -16.38 -27.26 14.59
C GLU A 313 -16.14 -28.63 15.24
N ASN A 314 -15.50 -29.55 14.53
CA ASN A 314 -15.14 -30.88 15.07
C ASN A 314 -14.10 -30.76 16.19
N TYR A 315 -13.07 -29.93 16.00
CA TYR A 315 -12.04 -29.69 17.01
C TYR A 315 -12.61 -29.09 18.29
N PHE A 316 -13.37 -28.00 18.18
CA PHE A 316 -13.97 -27.35 19.35
C PHE A 316 -15.03 -28.22 20.03
N SER A 317 -15.81 -28.99 19.26
CA SER A 317 -16.76 -29.98 19.80
C SER A 317 -16.05 -31.07 20.60
N GLY A 318 -14.87 -31.52 20.17
CA GLY A 318 -14.02 -32.47 20.90
C GLY A 318 -13.55 -31.94 22.26
N LEU A 319 -13.43 -30.62 22.42
CA LEU A 319 -13.11 -29.96 23.69
C LEU A 319 -14.35 -29.69 24.57
N GLY A 320 -15.55 -30.10 24.11
CA GLY A 320 -16.82 -29.82 24.78
C GLY A 320 -17.42 -28.46 24.46
N ILE A 321 -16.86 -27.71 23.50
CA ILE A 321 -17.38 -26.41 23.05
C ILE A 321 -18.32 -26.66 21.86
N LYS A 322 -19.63 -26.57 22.11
CA LYS A 322 -20.65 -26.63 21.06
C LYS A 322 -21.19 -25.24 20.79
N VAL A 323 -21.19 -24.83 19.52
CA VAL A 323 -21.78 -23.56 19.09
C VAL A 323 -23.31 -23.66 19.20
N PRO A 324 -24.01 -22.71 19.84
CA PRO A 324 -25.47 -22.70 19.89
C PRO A 324 -26.13 -22.57 18.51
N ASP A 325 -27.28 -23.21 18.34
CA ASP A 325 -28.11 -23.04 17.14
C ASP A 325 -28.52 -21.56 17.02
N ARG A 326 -28.06 -20.87 15.96
CA ARG A 326 -28.27 -19.44 15.62
C ARG A 326 -27.17 -18.47 16.07
N GLU A 327 -26.05 -18.95 16.57
CA GLU A 327 -24.86 -18.11 16.73
C GLU A 327 -23.89 -18.31 15.56
N ASN A 328 -23.12 -17.27 15.26
CA ASN A 328 -22.10 -17.32 14.23
C ASN A 328 -20.84 -17.99 14.81
N PRO A 329 -20.41 -19.16 14.32
CA PRO A 329 -19.26 -19.90 14.88
C PRO A 329 -17.98 -19.06 15.08
N PRO A 330 -17.46 -18.29 14.09
CA PRO A 330 -16.26 -17.48 14.29
C PRO A 330 -16.40 -16.44 15.40
N ASP A 331 -17.57 -15.81 15.55
CA ASP A 331 -17.81 -14.83 16.61
C ASP A 331 -17.86 -15.53 17.98
N TYR A 332 -18.52 -16.70 18.04
CA TYR A 332 -18.59 -17.49 19.27
C TYR A 332 -17.20 -17.93 19.78
N TYR A 333 -16.32 -18.38 18.88
CA TYR A 333 -14.95 -18.75 19.27
C TYR A 333 -14.15 -17.54 19.78
N ILE A 334 -14.39 -16.35 19.23
CA ILE A 334 -13.76 -15.12 19.71
C ILE A 334 -14.34 -14.73 21.08
N ASP A 335 -15.64 -14.81 21.29
CA ASP A 335 -16.31 -14.50 22.55
C ASP A 335 -15.85 -15.41 23.70
N ILE A 336 -15.57 -16.69 23.40
CA ILE A 336 -14.96 -17.62 24.35
C ILE A 336 -13.55 -17.14 24.73
N LEU A 337 -12.72 -16.76 23.75
CA LEU A 337 -11.36 -16.27 24.01
C LEU A 337 -11.33 -14.91 24.74
N GLU A 338 -12.38 -14.09 24.59
CA GLU A 338 -12.53 -12.85 25.36
C GLU A 338 -13.09 -13.09 26.78
N GLY A 339 -13.64 -14.28 27.04
CA GLY A 339 -14.28 -14.64 28.31
C GLY A 339 -15.70 -14.09 28.45
N ILE A 340 -16.32 -13.66 27.36
CA ILE A 340 -17.70 -13.16 27.29
C ILE A 340 -18.67 -14.34 27.33
N ALA A 341 -18.42 -15.35 26.49
CA ALA A 341 -19.21 -16.58 26.47
C ALA A 341 -18.75 -17.54 27.58
N LYS A 342 -19.67 -17.96 28.44
CA LYS A 342 -19.41 -18.96 29.49
C LYS A 342 -19.68 -20.36 28.94
N THR A 343 -18.64 -21.11 28.61
CA THR A 343 -18.74 -22.50 28.19
C THR A 343 -18.28 -23.47 29.27
N LYS A 344 -19.02 -24.56 29.46
CA LYS A 344 -18.55 -25.72 30.23
C LYS A 344 -17.64 -26.54 29.32
N MET A 345 -16.34 -26.28 29.35
CA MET A 345 -15.36 -27.14 28.68
C MET A 345 -15.27 -28.50 29.38
N SER A 346 -14.80 -29.52 28.66
CA SER A 346 -14.53 -30.83 29.25
C SER A 346 -13.31 -30.76 30.17
N GLY A 347 -13.43 -31.30 31.39
CA GLY A 347 -12.49 -31.02 32.48
C GLY A 347 -12.59 -29.55 32.95
N HIS A 348 -12.10 -29.21 34.14
CA HIS A 348 -12.17 -27.83 34.67
C HIS A 348 -11.29 -26.80 33.91
N ALA A 349 -11.05 -27.01 32.61
CA ALA A 349 -10.31 -26.12 31.73
C ALA A 349 -11.08 -24.81 31.49
N THR A 350 -10.37 -23.69 31.65
CA THR A 350 -10.85 -22.36 31.27
C THR A 350 -10.47 -21.99 29.83
N PRO A 351 -11.18 -21.03 29.20
CA PRO A 351 -10.85 -20.55 27.86
C PRO A 351 -9.40 -20.04 27.68
N LYS A 352 -8.72 -19.70 28.78
CA LYS A 352 -7.30 -19.28 28.76
C LYS A 352 -6.36 -20.41 28.36
N HIS A 353 -6.75 -21.67 28.55
CA HIS A 353 -5.91 -22.83 28.21
C HIS A 353 -6.13 -23.33 26.78
N LEU A 354 -7.05 -22.75 26.00
CA LEU A 354 -7.28 -23.14 24.60
C LEU A 354 -5.99 -23.14 23.74
N PRO A 355 -5.11 -22.13 23.84
CA PRO A 355 -3.85 -22.17 23.10
C PRO A 355 -2.90 -23.27 23.56
N LEU A 356 -2.91 -23.61 24.86
CA LEU A 356 -2.12 -24.72 25.39
C LEU A 356 -2.62 -26.08 24.90
N LEU A 357 -3.93 -26.28 24.89
CA LEU A 357 -4.56 -27.48 24.35
C LEU A 357 -4.22 -27.66 22.87
N TRP A 358 -4.17 -26.58 22.09
CA TRP A 358 -3.74 -26.62 20.70
C TRP A 358 -2.27 -27.03 20.53
N ILE A 359 -1.38 -26.51 21.37
CA ILE A 359 0.05 -26.88 21.39
C ILE A 359 0.20 -28.37 21.69
N LEU A 360 -0.51 -28.88 22.72
CA LEU A 360 -0.50 -30.29 23.12
C LEU A 360 -1.11 -31.20 22.04
N HIS A 361 -2.23 -30.81 21.44
CA HIS A 361 -2.89 -31.55 20.37
C HIS A 361 -1.97 -31.82 19.18
N ASN A 362 -1.08 -30.87 18.85
CA ASN A 362 -0.14 -31.00 17.74
C ASN A 362 1.25 -31.49 18.15
N GLY A 363 1.49 -31.77 19.44
CA GLY A 363 2.80 -32.20 19.96
C GLY A 363 3.89 -31.14 19.83
N TYR A 364 3.55 -29.85 19.91
CA TYR A 364 4.54 -28.76 19.86
C TYR A 364 5.19 -28.52 21.22
N ASP A 365 6.41 -27.96 21.19
CA ASP A 365 7.13 -27.59 22.41
C ASP A 365 6.40 -26.50 23.20
N VAL A 366 6.10 -26.80 24.47
CA VAL A 366 5.43 -25.86 25.37
C VAL A 366 6.42 -24.79 25.86
N PRO A 367 6.14 -23.49 25.67
CA PRO A 367 6.97 -22.41 26.18
C PRO A 367 7.13 -22.45 27.71
N GLU A 368 8.32 -22.15 28.20
CA GLU A 368 8.66 -22.16 29.65
C GLU A 368 7.66 -21.37 30.52
N ASP A 369 7.19 -20.22 30.03
CA ASP A 369 6.26 -19.35 30.77
C ASP A 369 4.89 -20.01 31.03
N MET A 370 4.48 -20.98 30.20
CA MET A 370 3.18 -21.65 30.33
C MET A 370 3.29 -23.05 30.94
N ARG A 371 4.48 -23.47 31.39
CA ARG A 371 4.65 -24.76 32.09
C ARG A 371 3.92 -24.80 33.43
N LYS A 372 3.76 -23.66 34.10
CA LYS A 372 2.96 -23.55 35.33
C LYS A 372 1.48 -23.82 35.05
N ASP A 373 0.96 -23.25 33.96
CA ASP A 373 -0.42 -23.50 33.53
C ASP A 373 -0.60 -24.96 33.07
N LEU A 374 0.46 -25.59 32.52
CA LEU A 374 0.48 -27.02 32.22
C LEU A 374 0.48 -27.88 33.49
N GLU A 375 1.21 -27.49 34.54
CA GLU A 375 1.16 -28.15 35.86
C GLU A 375 -0.23 -28.04 36.48
N GLU A 376 -0.91 -26.89 36.36
CA GLU A 376 -2.32 -26.75 36.77
C GLU A 376 -3.24 -27.69 35.97
N ILE A 377 -3.06 -27.80 34.65
CA ILE A 377 -3.82 -28.74 33.82
C ILE A 377 -3.52 -30.19 34.20
N ASN A 378 -2.24 -30.54 34.41
CA ASN A 378 -1.79 -31.91 34.74
C ASN A 378 -2.18 -32.34 36.17
N MET A 379 -2.10 -31.46 37.18
CA MET A 379 -2.67 -31.72 38.51
C MET A 379 -4.18 -31.97 38.45
N MET A 380 -4.85 -31.40 37.44
CA MET A 380 -6.28 -31.61 37.20
C MET A 380 -6.54 -32.82 36.27
N HIS A 381 -5.53 -33.29 35.55
CA HIS A 381 -5.59 -34.39 34.59
C HIS A 381 -5.53 -35.78 35.25
N GLU A 382 -5.03 -35.88 36.49
CA GLU A 382 -5.06 -37.11 37.31
C GLU A 382 -6.49 -37.60 37.63
N LEU A 383 -7.54 -36.81 37.32
CA LEU A 383 -8.95 -37.19 37.44
C LEU A 383 -9.61 -37.66 36.13
N TYR A 384 -8.90 -37.67 34.99
CA TYR A 384 -9.48 -37.92 33.65
C TYR A 384 -8.78 -39.01 32.82
N THR A 385 -8.01 -39.93 33.43
CA THR A 385 -7.52 -41.12 32.72
C THR A 385 -8.49 -42.29 32.82
N VAL A 386 -9.64 -42.21 32.12
CA VAL A 386 -10.28 -43.36 31.44
C VAL A 386 -11.16 -42.82 30.30
N GLY A 387 -10.70 -42.94 29.05
CA GLY A 387 -11.59 -42.86 27.89
C GLY A 387 -11.04 -42.08 26.69
N SER A 388 -10.39 -42.80 25.76
CA SER A 388 -9.90 -42.35 24.44
C SER A 388 -8.77 -41.33 24.50
N ILE A 389 -7.56 -41.56 23.96
CA ILE A 389 -7.29 -41.93 22.57
C ILE A 389 -6.01 -42.79 22.51
N THR A 390 -6.19 -44.07 22.17
CA THR A 390 -5.16 -45.01 21.69
C THR A 390 -5.39 -45.31 20.19
N ARG A 391 -5.65 -44.26 19.39
CA ARG A 391 -5.69 -44.28 17.91
C ARG A 391 -5.34 -42.85 17.45
N GLU A 392 -4.15 -42.46 17.02
CA GLU A 392 -3.14 -43.12 16.19
C GLU A 392 -1.76 -42.58 16.61
N LEU A 393 -1.10 -43.25 17.56
CA LEU A 393 0.30 -42.96 17.91
C LEU A 393 1.28 -43.69 16.95
N SER A 394 0.94 -43.73 15.65
CA SER A 394 1.74 -44.40 14.61
C SER A 394 1.58 -43.85 13.18
N SER A 395 1.21 -42.57 13.01
CA SER A 395 1.16 -41.94 11.67
C SER A 395 1.92 -40.61 11.53
N VAL A 396 2.51 -40.05 12.61
CA VAL A 396 3.17 -38.73 12.56
C VAL A 396 4.71 -38.77 12.56
N GLU A 397 5.35 -39.94 12.71
CA GLU A 397 6.81 -40.05 12.56
C GLU A 397 7.31 -40.49 11.18
N GLN A 398 6.46 -40.95 10.27
CA GLN A 398 6.84 -41.20 8.87
C GLN A 398 5.65 -40.98 7.94
N THR A 399 5.34 -39.71 7.66
CA THR A 399 4.77 -39.33 6.36
C THR A 399 5.64 -38.26 5.71
N GLU A 400 6.86 -38.69 5.38
CA GLU A 400 7.35 -38.42 4.02
C GLU A 400 6.35 -39.06 3.04
N SER A 401 5.20 -38.42 2.84
CA SER A 401 4.31 -38.79 1.76
C SER A 401 5.01 -38.38 0.47
N LYS A 402 5.65 -39.37 -0.14
CA LYS A 402 5.94 -39.47 -1.57
C LYS A 402 4.62 -39.35 -2.35
N HIS A 403 3.96 -38.19 -2.31
CA HIS A 403 3.05 -37.80 -3.37
C HIS A 403 3.93 -37.31 -4.51
N SER A 404 3.89 -38.08 -5.59
CA SER A 404 4.40 -37.84 -6.94
C SER A 404 4.47 -36.37 -7.37
N VAL A 405 5.48 -35.63 -6.91
CA VAL A 405 6.00 -34.39 -7.52
C VAL A 405 7.54 -34.39 -7.41
N HIS A 406 8.16 -35.55 -7.63
CA HIS A 406 9.62 -35.70 -7.65
C HIS A 406 10.27 -35.56 -9.03
N GLN A 407 9.60 -34.91 -10.00
CA GLN A 407 10.22 -34.54 -11.28
C GLN A 407 10.42 -33.03 -11.53
N ASN A 408 10.00 -32.12 -10.65
CA ASN A 408 10.16 -30.67 -10.89
C ASN A 408 11.13 -29.96 -9.92
N VAL A 409 12.04 -30.69 -9.28
CA VAL A 409 13.05 -30.09 -8.37
C VAL A 409 14.02 -29.17 -9.14
N SER A 410 14.10 -29.29 -10.47
CA SER A 410 14.93 -28.43 -11.32
C SER A 410 14.39 -27.01 -11.57
N GLN A 411 13.15 -26.67 -11.18
CA GLN A 411 12.57 -25.32 -11.37
C GLN A 411 12.67 -24.39 -10.15
N ARG A 412 13.32 -24.83 -9.06
CA ARG A 412 13.30 -24.14 -7.75
C ARG A 412 14.14 -22.85 -7.65
N ASN A 413 14.82 -22.43 -8.73
CA ASN A 413 15.62 -21.19 -8.76
C ASN A 413 14.91 -20.00 -9.40
N ASP A 414 13.68 -20.15 -9.91
CA ASP A 414 13.01 -19.10 -10.70
C ASP A 414 12.20 -18.06 -9.90
N LEU A 415 11.92 -18.31 -8.62
CA LEU A 415 11.13 -17.39 -7.77
C LEU A 415 11.77 -16.01 -7.62
N LEU A 416 13.11 -15.99 -7.53
CA LEU A 416 13.92 -14.78 -7.38
C LEU A 416 14.24 -14.12 -8.73
N ASN A 417 14.00 -14.82 -9.85
CA ASN A 417 14.36 -14.36 -11.20
C ASN A 417 13.40 -13.31 -11.78
N ARG A 418 12.35 -12.91 -11.04
CA ARG A 418 11.45 -11.84 -11.49
C ARG A 418 12.19 -10.51 -11.61
N LYS A 419 12.50 -10.13 -12.84
CA LYS A 419 13.13 -8.83 -13.18
C LYS A 419 12.05 -7.75 -13.32
N THR A 420 11.95 -6.90 -12.31
CA THR A 420 11.18 -5.65 -12.39
C THR A 420 11.90 -4.61 -13.27
N PRO A 421 11.18 -3.61 -13.81
CA PRO A 421 11.78 -2.52 -14.56
C PRO A 421 12.88 -1.82 -13.75
N GLY A 422 13.99 -1.49 -14.41
CA GLY A 422 15.11 -0.79 -13.77
C GLY A 422 14.79 0.66 -13.41
N VAL A 423 15.70 1.29 -12.67
CA VAL A 423 15.55 2.65 -12.12
C VAL A 423 15.19 3.68 -13.21
N LEU A 424 15.81 3.61 -14.39
CA LEU A 424 15.52 4.53 -15.50
C LEU A 424 14.10 4.38 -16.05
N ALA A 425 13.59 3.15 -16.15
CA ALA A 425 12.23 2.91 -16.61
C ALA A 425 11.21 3.39 -15.57
N GLN A 426 11.47 3.09 -14.28
CA GLN A 426 10.65 3.59 -13.17
C GLN A 426 10.66 5.11 -13.11
N TYR A 427 11.81 5.77 -13.33
CA TYR A 427 11.92 7.23 -13.39
C TYR A 427 10.98 7.82 -14.45
N ARG A 428 10.90 7.24 -15.65
CA ARG A 428 9.96 7.71 -16.69
C ARG A 428 8.50 7.58 -16.26
N TYR A 429 8.14 6.51 -15.56
CA TYR A 429 6.78 6.32 -15.05
C TYR A 429 6.45 7.27 -13.91
N TYR A 430 7.37 7.48 -12.98
CA TYR A 430 7.25 8.48 -11.92
C TYR A 430 7.14 9.88 -12.50
N LEU A 431 7.95 10.24 -13.51
CA LEU A 431 7.93 11.55 -14.15
C LEU A 431 6.56 11.83 -14.76
N GLY A 432 5.99 10.87 -15.49
CA GLY A 432 4.64 10.99 -16.05
C GLY A 432 3.55 11.14 -14.99
N ARG A 433 3.67 10.42 -13.86
CA ARG A 433 2.74 10.52 -12.72
C ARG A 433 2.82 11.89 -12.06
N VAL A 434 4.03 12.33 -11.67
CA VAL A 434 4.26 13.60 -10.98
C VAL A 434 3.85 14.77 -11.87
N ALA A 435 4.16 14.72 -13.17
CA ALA A 435 3.71 15.74 -14.12
C ALA A 435 2.17 15.87 -14.13
N LYS A 436 1.43 14.76 -14.17
CA LYS A 436 -0.03 14.78 -14.10
C LYS A 436 -0.55 15.32 -12.78
N GLN A 437 0.06 14.94 -11.66
CA GLN A 437 -0.31 15.47 -10.34
C GLN A 437 -0.12 16.98 -10.29
N ARG A 438 1.03 17.49 -10.78
CA ARG A 438 1.29 18.93 -10.85
C ARG A 438 0.30 19.68 -11.74
N LEU A 439 -0.05 19.13 -12.90
CA LEU A 439 -1.06 19.73 -13.78
C LEU A 439 -2.44 19.81 -13.11
N ARG A 440 -2.83 18.80 -12.32
CA ARG A 440 -4.10 18.80 -11.57
C ARG A 440 -4.07 19.72 -10.33
N GLU A 441 -2.88 20.07 -9.86
CA GLU A 441 -2.63 21.05 -8.79
C GLU A 441 -2.35 22.46 -9.34
N ALA A 442 -2.61 22.73 -10.62
CA ALA A 442 -2.28 24.01 -11.27
C ALA A 442 -2.91 25.23 -10.56
N THR A 443 -4.08 25.07 -9.94
CA THR A 443 -4.71 26.14 -9.16
C THR A 443 -3.85 26.58 -7.97
N GLN A 444 -3.23 25.62 -7.29
CA GLN A 444 -2.35 25.92 -6.16
C GLN A 444 -1.04 26.58 -6.62
N GLN A 445 -0.52 26.14 -7.78
CA GLN A 445 0.65 26.79 -8.40
C GLN A 445 0.34 28.22 -8.82
N ALA A 446 -0.85 28.49 -9.37
CA ALA A 446 -1.28 29.84 -9.74
C ALA A 446 -1.36 30.77 -8.52
N VAL A 447 -1.85 30.27 -7.38
CA VAL A 447 -1.85 31.02 -6.11
C VAL A 447 -0.43 31.33 -5.65
N ASP A 448 0.50 30.37 -5.72
CA ASP A 448 1.90 30.60 -5.34
C ASP A 448 2.56 31.67 -6.25
N TYR A 449 2.27 31.66 -7.55
CA TYR A 449 2.74 32.71 -8.48
C TYR A 449 2.12 34.08 -8.19
N LEU A 450 0.83 34.13 -7.86
CA LEU A 450 0.14 35.37 -7.49
C LEU A 450 0.75 35.98 -6.22
N ILE A 451 1.00 35.17 -5.19
CA ILE A 451 1.64 35.63 -3.95
C ILE A 451 3.05 36.17 -4.25
N LEU A 452 3.79 35.51 -5.15
CA LEU A 452 5.13 35.97 -5.54
C LEU A 452 5.09 37.29 -6.32
N CYS A 453 4.10 37.48 -7.19
CA CYS A 453 3.85 38.76 -7.86
C CYS A 453 3.59 39.87 -6.85
N ILE A 454 2.69 39.65 -5.89
CA ILE A 454 2.33 40.60 -4.84
C ILE A 454 3.57 40.96 -4.00
N ALA A 455 4.39 39.96 -3.62
CA ALA A 455 5.63 40.20 -2.91
C ALA A 455 6.60 41.09 -3.72
N GLY A 456 6.72 40.87 -5.03
CA GLY A 456 7.53 41.72 -5.91
C GLY A 456 7.02 43.16 -5.99
N ILE A 457 5.69 43.39 -6.01
CA ILE A 457 5.08 44.73 -5.96
C ILE A 457 5.37 45.41 -4.63
N CYS A 458 5.11 44.72 -3.50
CA CYS A 458 5.33 45.26 -2.16
C CYS A 458 6.80 45.65 -1.95
N ILE A 459 7.74 44.78 -2.29
CA ILE A 459 9.17 45.09 -2.10
C ILE A 459 9.60 46.18 -3.08
N GLY A 460 9.18 46.10 -4.35
CA GLY A 460 9.56 47.10 -5.36
C GLY A 460 9.06 48.51 -5.05
N THR A 461 7.93 48.64 -4.36
CA THR A 461 7.38 49.94 -3.92
C THR A 461 8.01 50.46 -2.62
N ILE A 462 8.28 49.58 -1.66
CA ILE A 462 8.88 49.94 -0.37
C ILE A 462 10.34 50.36 -0.54
N THR A 463 11.08 49.66 -1.40
CA THR A 463 12.52 49.81 -1.49
C THR A 463 12.90 50.69 -2.67
N LYS A 464 12.93 52.01 -2.52
CA LYS A 464 13.58 52.88 -3.51
C LYS A 464 15.10 52.69 -3.42
N VAL A 465 15.75 52.45 -4.56
CA VAL A 465 17.22 52.27 -4.61
C VAL A 465 17.90 53.58 -4.21
N ASN A 466 18.54 53.59 -3.03
CA ASN A 466 19.46 54.65 -2.65
C ASN A 466 20.86 54.33 -3.18
N ASP A 467 21.42 55.26 -3.95
CA ASP A 467 22.72 55.10 -4.62
C ASP A 467 23.90 54.94 -3.63
N ASP A 468 23.78 55.49 -2.42
CA ASP A 468 24.87 55.49 -1.43
C ASP A 468 25.17 54.12 -0.81
N THR A 469 24.21 53.20 -0.83
CA THR A 469 24.33 51.86 -0.21
C THR A 469 24.22 50.72 -1.22
N LEU A 470 24.25 51.03 -2.52
CA LEU A 470 24.08 50.06 -3.61
C LEU A 470 22.82 49.17 -3.44
N GLY A 471 21.80 49.65 -2.74
CA GLY A 471 20.56 48.91 -2.49
C GLY A 471 20.69 47.67 -1.59
N ALA A 472 21.72 47.55 -0.75
CA ALA A 472 21.98 46.35 0.05
C ALA A 472 20.79 45.93 0.95
N ALA A 473 20.10 46.90 1.57
CA ALA A 473 18.90 46.62 2.38
C ALA A 473 17.74 46.09 1.51
N SER A 474 17.53 46.68 0.33
CA SER A 474 16.52 46.26 -0.64
C SER A 474 16.73 44.81 -1.07
N TYR A 475 17.96 44.46 -1.45
CA TYR A 475 18.31 43.08 -1.81
C TYR A 475 18.17 42.13 -0.62
N GLY A 476 18.49 42.56 0.60
CA GLY A 476 18.22 41.79 1.83
C GLY A 476 16.75 41.39 1.98
N TYR A 477 15.82 42.33 1.79
CA TYR A 477 14.38 42.03 1.82
C TYR A 477 13.93 41.11 0.68
N THR A 478 14.48 41.29 -0.53
CA THR A 478 14.19 40.37 -1.65
C THR A 478 14.62 38.93 -1.34
N ILE A 479 15.81 38.75 -0.73
CA ILE A 479 16.33 37.42 -0.36
C ILE A 479 15.39 36.78 0.67
N ILE A 480 14.97 37.51 1.71
CA ILE A 480 14.04 36.98 2.72
C ILE A 480 12.73 36.54 2.08
N ALA A 481 12.08 37.42 1.31
CA ALA A 481 10.76 37.16 0.76
C ALA A 481 10.76 36.02 -0.26
N VAL A 482 11.71 36.03 -1.23
CA VAL A 482 11.81 34.97 -2.24
C VAL A 482 12.18 33.64 -1.58
N SER A 483 13.09 33.65 -0.60
CA SER A 483 13.46 32.42 0.13
C SER A 483 12.26 31.83 0.86
N LEU A 484 11.56 32.63 1.67
CA LEU A 484 10.42 32.16 2.45
C LEU A 484 9.32 31.57 1.55
N LEU A 485 8.92 32.28 0.50
CA LEU A 485 7.85 31.85 -0.40
C LEU A 485 8.25 30.59 -1.20
N CYS A 486 9.50 30.53 -1.69
CA CYS A 486 9.97 29.38 -2.44
C CYS A 486 10.15 28.14 -1.56
N GLN A 487 10.60 28.31 -0.31
CA GLN A 487 10.78 27.22 0.64
C GLN A 487 9.44 26.62 1.08
N LEU A 488 8.45 27.46 1.40
CA LEU A 488 7.09 27.00 1.74
C LEU A 488 6.46 26.20 0.59
N ALA A 489 6.64 26.65 -0.65
CA ALA A 489 6.17 25.91 -1.81
C ALA A 489 6.94 24.58 -2.01
N ALA A 490 8.24 24.53 -1.71
CA ALA A 490 9.06 23.31 -1.81
C ALA A 490 8.69 22.24 -0.77
N LEU A 491 8.23 22.63 0.42
CA LEU A 491 7.78 21.67 1.45
C LEU A 491 6.64 20.77 0.97
N ARG A 492 5.72 21.35 0.18
CA ARG A 492 4.57 20.63 -0.40
C ARG A 492 5.00 19.55 -1.40
N SER A 493 6.27 19.54 -1.82
CA SER A 493 6.82 18.53 -2.71
C SER A 493 7.24 17.24 -2.04
N PHE A 494 7.32 17.07 -0.72
CA PHE A 494 7.65 15.74 -0.18
C PHE A 494 6.82 15.35 1.02
N SER A 495 6.33 16.33 1.79
CA SER A 495 5.55 16.07 2.99
C SER A 495 4.18 15.40 2.77
N PRO A 496 3.31 15.80 1.80
CA PRO A 496 1.95 15.26 1.73
C PRO A 496 1.87 13.81 1.22
N GLU A 497 2.87 13.36 0.46
CA GLU A 497 2.89 12.01 -0.13
C GLU A 497 3.76 11.01 0.64
N ARG A 498 4.17 11.37 1.87
CA ARG A 498 5.11 10.57 2.66
C ARG A 498 4.61 9.14 2.86
N LEU A 499 3.33 8.97 3.17
CA LEU A 499 2.71 7.66 3.41
C LEU A 499 2.68 6.80 2.13
N GLN A 500 2.30 7.40 1.00
CA GLN A 500 2.30 6.71 -0.30
C GLN A 500 3.71 6.29 -0.70
N TYR A 501 4.71 7.15 -0.47
CA TYR A 501 6.12 6.84 -0.73
C TYR A 501 6.60 5.64 0.11
N TRP A 502 6.32 5.63 1.42
CA TRP A 502 6.70 4.52 2.30
C TRP A 502 6.13 3.19 1.82
N ARG A 503 4.84 3.19 1.50
CA ARG A 503 4.17 2.03 0.93
C ARG A 503 4.80 1.55 -0.37
N GLU A 504 5.00 2.44 -1.34
CA GLU A 504 5.59 2.09 -2.64
C GLU A 504 7.00 1.51 -2.50
N ARG A 505 7.78 2.06 -1.57
CA ARG A 505 9.12 1.55 -1.26
C ARG A 505 9.07 0.16 -0.62
N GLU A 506 8.15 -0.07 0.31
CA GLU A 506 7.95 -1.41 0.91
C GLU A 506 7.59 -2.46 -0.13
N SER A 507 6.81 -2.07 -1.14
CA SER A 507 6.45 -2.87 -2.31
C SER A 507 7.59 -3.07 -3.32
N GLY A 508 8.80 -2.55 -3.04
CA GLY A 508 10.01 -2.76 -3.83
C GLY A 508 10.22 -1.77 -4.99
N MET A 509 9.53 -0.62 -5.00
CA MET A 509 9.79 0.46 -5.97
C MET A 509 11.04 1.28 -5.61
N SER A 510 11.68 1.90 -6.60
CA SER A 510 12.94 2.63 -6.42
C SER A 510 12.74 4.03 -5.84
N SER A 511 13.32 4.27 -4.67
CA SER A 511 13.39 5.59 -4.04
C SER A 511 14.17 6.62 -4.86
N VAL A 512 15.23 6.20 -5.55
CA VAL A 512 16.05 7.09 -6.40
C VAL A 512 15.24 7.56 -7.61
N ALA A 513 14.50 6.65 -8.25
CA ALA A 513 13.61 7.02 -9.37
C ALA A 513 12.53 8.01 -8.94
N TYR A 514 11.94 7.82 -7.76
CA TYR A 514 10.95 8.73 -7.18
C TYR A 514 11.53 10.13 -6.92
N PHE A 515 12.67 10.21 -6.22
CA PHE A 515 13.30 11.49 -5.88
C PHE A 515 13.69 12.27 -7.14
N LEU A 516 14.39 11.62 -8.08
CA LEU A 516 14.83 12.26 -9.32
C LEU A 516 13.64 12.74 -10.15
N ALA A 517 12.59 11.92 -10.31
CA ALA A 517 11.42 12.33 -11.09
C ALA A 517 10.72 13.56 -10.51
N ARG A 518 10.65 13.65 -9.18
CA ARG A 518 10.02 14.77 -8.50
C ARG A 518 10.88 16.03 -8.59
N ASP A 519 12.18 15.90 -8.36
CA ASP A 519 13.14 16.98 -8.51
C ASP A 519 13.10 17.54 -9.94
N THR A 520 13.11 16.71 -10.98
CA THR A 520 13.03 17.17 -12.39
C THR A 520 11.78 18.01 -12.67
N ILE A 521 10.61 17.64 -12.13
CA ILE A 521 9.38 18.42 -12.33
C ILE A 521 9.42 19.73 -11.55
N ASP A 522 9.99 19.73 -10.35
CA ASP A 522 10.11 20.94 -9.54
C ASP A 522 11.15 21.92 -10.09
N HIS A 523 12.13 21.46 -10.88
CA HIS A 523 13.05 22.35 -11.61
C HIS A 523 12.31 23.29 -12.56
N PHE A 524 11.21 22.87 -13.17
CA PHE A 524 10.38 23.74 -14.01
C PHE A 524 9.88 24.95 -13.22
N ASN A 525 9.33 24.71 -12.03
CA ASN A 525 8.88 25.78 -11.13
C ASN A 525 10.06 26.62 -10.59
N THR A 526 11.23 26.01 -10.39
CA THR A 526 12.45 26.70 -9.95
C THR A 526 12.94 27.72 -10.99
N VAL A 527 12.74 27.44 -12.28
CA VAL A 527 13.06 28.35 -13.39
C VAL A 527 12.01 29.45 -13.54
N VAL A 528 10.72 29.12 -13.39
CA VAL A 528 9.60 30.06 -13.61
C VAL A 528 9.47 31.08 -12.46
N LYS A 529 9.65 30.67 -11.19
CA LYS A 529 9.46 31.56 -10.03
C LYS A 529 10.32 32.85 -10.08
N PRO A 530 11.63 32.80 -10.36
CA PRO A 530 12.44 34.00 -10.52
C PRO A 530 11.90 34.97 -11.58
N ILE A 531 11.43 34.45 -12.73
CA ILE A 531 10.87 35.27 -13.82
C ILE A 531 9.62 36.01 -13.35
N VAL A 532 8.72 35.29 -12.67
CA VAL A 532 7.49 35.87 -12.12
C VAL A 532 7.81 36.98 -11.13
N PHE A 533 8.72 36.75 -10.19
CA PHE A 533 9.13 37.77 -9.22
C PHE A 533 9.79 38.99 -9.89
N LEU A 534 10.72 38.76 -10.82
CA LEU A 534 11.45 39.84 -11.49
C LEU A 534 10.53 40.71 -12.36
N SER A 535 9.52 40.12 -13.00
CA SER A 535 8.59 40.86 -13.86
C SER A 535 7.86 41.98 -13.11
N THR A 536 7.44 41.74 -11.87
CA THR A 536 6.82 42.78 -11.03
C THR A 536 7.87 43.65 -10.33
N PHE A 537 8.95 43.06 -9.82
CA PHE A 537 9.99 43.81 -9.11
C PHE A 537 10.67 44.88 -9.98
N TYR A 538 11.03 44.56 -11.23
CA TYR A 538 11.66 45.52 -12.14
C TYR A 538 10.72 46.66 -12.53
N PHE A 539 9.43 46.37 -12.67
CA PHE A 539 8.43 47.38 -13.03
C PHE A 539 8.32 48.49 -11.97
N PHE A 540 8.41 48.14 -10.69
CA PHE A 540 8.25 49.11 -9.59
C PHE A 540 9.55 49.71 -9.07
N ASN A 541 10.65 48.94 -9.05
CA ASN A 541 11.91 49.39 -8.45
C ASN A 541 12.90 49.97 -9.49
N ASN A 542 12.77 49.57 -10.76
CA ASN A 542 13.71 49.90 -11.85
C ASN A 542 15.19 49.81 -11.41
N PRO A 543 15.66 48.64 -10.94
CA PRO A 543 17.04 48.48 -10.47
C PRO A 543 18.02 48.64 -11.64
N ARG A 544 19.19 49.25 -11.38
CA ARG A 544 20.20 49.51 -12.43
C ARG A 544 20.86 48.26 -13.01
N SER A 545 20.88 47.15 -12.27
CA SER A 545 21.42 45.85 -12.70
C SER A 545 20.62 45.25 -13.86
N THR A 546 21.30 44.57 -14.78
CA THR A 546 20.64 43.87 -15.89
C THR A 546 19.66 42.79 -15.41
N LEU A 547 18.56 42.59 -16.15
CA LEU A 547 17.57 41.55 -15.83
C LEU A 547 18.20 40.15 -15.85
N GLY A 548 19.16 39.92 -16.76
CA GLY A 548 19.89 38.65 -16.87
C GLY A 548 20.71 38.32 -15.64
N ASP A 549 21.49 39.27 -15.12
CA ASP A 549 22.33 39.03 -13.94
C ASP A 549 21.48 38.75 -12.69
N ASN A 550 20.43 39.54 -12.46
CA ASN A 550 19.53 39.33 -11.33
C ASN A 550 18.73 38.03 -11.46
N TYR A 551 18.37 37.61 -12.68
CA TYR A 551 17.75 36.32 -12.93
C TYR A 551 18.69 35.17 -12.56
N LEU A 552 19.98 35.23 -12.94
CA LEU A 552 20.96 34.20 -12.57
C LEU A 552 21.15 34.10 -11.05
N VAL A 553 21.21 35.23 -10.34
CA VAL A 553 21.31 35.26 -8.89
C VAL A 553 20.07 34.66 -8.23
N LEU A 554 18.87 35.05 -8.66
CA LEU A 554 17.62 34.51 -8.11
C LEU A 554 17.41 33.03 -8.46
N LEU A 555 17.81 32.59 -9.66
CA LEU A 555 17.74 31.19 -10.04
C LEU A 555 18.61 30.34 -9.11
N ALA A 556 19.85 30.77 -8.85
CA ALA A 556 20.73 30.09 -7.90
C ALA A 556 20.18 30.12 -6.46
N LEU A 557 19.56 31.23 -6.05
CA LEU A 557 18.92 31.36 -4.73
C LEU A 557 17.77 30.37 -4.58
N VAL A 558 16.80 30.38 -5.51
CA VAL A 558 15.64 29.49 -5.48
C VAL A 558 16.08 28.03 -5.57
N TYR A 559 17.11 27.72 -6.37
CA TYR A 559 17.68 26.38 -6.44
C TYR A 559 18.28 25.92 -5.09
N CYS A 560 19.00 26.78 -4.38
CA CYS A 560 19.54 26.47 -3.06
C CYS A 560 18.42 26.27 -2.02
N VAL A 561 17.48 27.21 -1.96
CA VAL A 561 16.39 27.22 -0.97
C VAL A 561 15.43 26.04 -1.16
N THR A 562 15.13 25.65 -2.39
CA THR A 562 14.31 24.47 -2.68
C THR A 562 14.98 23.18 -2.18
N GLY A 563 16.30 23.06 -2.33
CA GLY A 563 17.07 21.93 -1.78
C GLY A 563 16.98 21.85 -0.25
N ILE A 564 17.12 22.99 0.44
CA ILE A 564 16.94 23.07 1.90
C ILE A 564 15.49 22.71 2.28
N GLY A 565 14.51 23.22 1.55
CA GLY A 565 13.09 22.87 1.74
C GLY A 565 12.85 21.37 1.66
N TYR A 566 13.47 20.65 0.72
CA TYR A 566 13.36 19.20 0.63
C TYR A 566 13.92 18.47 1.86
N THR A 567 15.08 18.90 2.38
CA THR A 567 15.64 18.31 3.60
C THR A 567 14.70 18.47 4.79
N LEU A 568 14.14 19.66 4.99
CA LEU A 568 13.19 19.92 6.07
C LEU A 568 11.88 19.13 5.90
N ALA A 569 11.39 19.00 4.66
CA ALA A 569 10.18 18.25 4.35
C ALA A 569 10.30 16.75 4.65
N ILE A 570 11.52 16.20 4.61
CA ILE A 570 11.81 14.79 4.88
C ILE A 570 12.08 14.54 6.37
N TRP A 571 12.80 15.45 7.04
CA TRP A 571 13.15 15.29 8.44
C TRP A 571 12.00 15.57 9.41
N PHE A 572 11.16 16.56 9.11
CA PHE A 572 10.13 17.03 10.02
C PHE A 572 8.72 16.72 9.50
N GLU A 573 7.76 16.65 10.43
CA GLU A 573 6.34 16.68 10.08
C GLU A 573 5.95 18.05 9.51
N LEU A 574 4.88 18.09 8.71
CA LEU A 574 4.51 19.27 7.92
C LEU A 574 4.40 20.56 8.75
N GLY A 575 3.82 20.50 9.95
CA GLY A 575 3.67 21.67 10.82
C GLY A 575 5.01 22.23 11.31
N LEU A 576 5.91 21.37 11.79
CA LEU A 576 7.25 21.78 12.24
C LEU A 576 8.11 22.24 11.05
N ALA A 577 8.02 21.56 9.91
CA ALA A 577 8.76 21.90 8.70
C ALA A 577 8.38 23.31 8.18
N GLN A 578 7.11 23.69 8.28
CA GLN A 578 6.62 25.04 7.91
C GLN A 578 7.20 26.12 8.82
N LEU A 579 7.20 25.91 10.14
CA LEU A 579 7.80 26.84 11.10
C LEU A 579 9.30 27.03 10.85
N CYS A 580 10.05 25.93 10.70
CA CYS A 580 11.47 25.98 10.39
C CYS A 580 11.74 26.69 9.05
N SER A 581 10.90 26.48 8.04
CA SER A 581 11.07 27.10 6.72
C SER A 581 10.73 28.59 6.68
N ALA A 582 9.88 29.07 7.60
CA ALA A 582 9.61 30.49 7.74
C ALA A 582 10.74 31.21 8.51
N LEU A 583 11.26 30.59 9.58
CA LEU A 583 12.24 31.19 10.47
C LEU A 583 13.67 31.15 9.90
N LEU A 584 14.04 30.07 9.21
CA LEU A 584 15.41 29.84 8.73
C LEU A 584 15.91 30.93 7.76
N PRO A 585 15.15 31.38 6.74
CA PRO A 585 15.59 32.48 5.88
C PRO A 585 15.85 33.79 6.62
N VAL A 586 14.98 34.14 7.57
CA VAL A 586 15.10 35.39 8.35
C VAL A 586 16.37 35.36 9.21
N VAL A 587 16.58 34.27 9.95
CA VAL A 587 17.76 34.11 10.80
C VAL A 587 19.05 34.09 9.97
N LEU A 588 19.09 33.37 8.85
CA LEU A 588 20.29 33.30 8.01
C LEU A 588 20.63 34.64 7.35
N VAL A 589 19.65 35.48 7.02
CA VAL A 589 19.89 36.83 6.50
C VAL A 589 20.45 37.74 7.59
N LEU A 590 19.93 37.65 8.81
CA LEU A 590 20.47 38.41 9.95
C LEU A 590 21.92 38.02 10.26
N VAL A 591 22.20 36.71 10.31
CA VAL A 591 23.57 36.19 10.53
C VAL A 591 24.51 36.58 9.38
N GLY A 592 23.99 36.58 8.15
CA GLY A 592 24.75 36.94 6.95
C GLY A 592 25.13 38.43 6.87
N THR A 593 24.29 39.31 7.42
CA THR A 593 24.46 40.77 7.32
C THR A 593 25.11 41.40 8.56
N ASP A 594 24.94 40.82 9.75
CA ASP A 594 25.48 41.40 10.99
C ASP A 594 27.02 41.25 11.07
N PRO A 595 27.80 42.34 11.19
CA PRO A 595 29.26 42.30 11.28
C PRO A 595 29.79 41.50 12.47
N LYS A 596 29.01 41.32 13.54
CA LYS A 596 29.46 40.66 14.79
C LYS A 596 29.72 39.17 14.68
N PHE A 597 29.12 38.47 13.71
CA PHE A 597 29.29 37.02 13.57
C PHE A 597 30.64 36.65 12.91
N PRO A 598 31.27 35.53 13.34
CA PRO A 598 32.54 35.08 12.79
C PRO A 598 32.43 34.72 11.30
N GLN A 599 33.48 35.04 10.53
CA GLN A 599 33.50 34.92 9.08
C GLN A 599 33.28 33.47 8.59
N PHE A 600 33.71 32.49 9.38
CA PHE A 600 33.49 31.06 9.11
C PHE A 600 32.00 30.72 9.02
N ILE A 601 31.19 31.16 10.00
CA ILE A 601 29.74 30.88 10.00
C ILE A 601 29.07 31.56 8.80
N LYS A 602 29.46 32.79 8.49
CA LYS A 602 28.92 33.54 7.35
C LYS A 602 29.18 32.86 6.01
N GLN A 603 30.27 32.10 5.86
CA GLN A 603 30.58 31.37 4.62
C GLN A 603 29.60 30.21 4.35
N PHE A 604 28.98 29.63 5.39
CA PHE A 604 27.95 28.60 5.23
C PHE A 604 26.56 29.17 4.94
N CYS A 605 26.33 30.47 5.18
CA CYS A 605 25.05 31.12 4.97
C CYS A 605 24.84 31.50 3.49
N TYR A 606 23.88 30.86 2.81
CA TYR A 606 23.52 31.21 1.44
C TYR A 606 23.10 32.69 1.23
N PRO A 607 22.47 33.40 2.20
CA PRO A 607 22.11 34.80 2.01
C PRO A 607 23.31 35.73 1.83
N LYS A 608 24.46 35.42 2.44
CA LYS A 608 25.69 36.22 2.28
C LYS A 608 26.13 36.25 0.81
N TRP A 609 26.31 35.07 0.22
CA TRP A 609 26.75 34.93 -1.17
C TRP A 609 25.73 35.49 -2.15
N THR A 610 24.45 35.37 -1.83
CA THR A 610 23.36 35.94 -2.64
C THR A 610 23.39 37.47 -2.63
N LEU A 611 23.54 38.07 -1.43
CA LEU A 611 23.61 39.53 -1.28
C LEU A 611 24.85 40.10 -1.96
N GLU A 612 26.00 39.44 -1.78
CA GLU A 612 27.25 39.79 -2.47
C GLU A 612 27.07 39.75 -4.00
N ALA A 613 26.42 38.71 -4.53
CA ALA A 613 26.16 38.60 -5.96
C ALA A 613 25.23 39.71 -6.50
N PHE A 614 24.17 40.07 -5.77
CA PHE A 614 23.31 41.19 -6.13
C PHE A 614 24.05 42.53 -6.14
N ILE A 615 24.85 42.79 -5.11
CA ILE A 615 25.64 44.03 -5.02
C ILE A 615 26.67 44.09 -6.16
N ILE A 616 27.35 42.99 -6.47
CA ILE A 616 28.31 42.94 -7.58
C ILE A 616 27.62 43.15 -8.94
N ALA A 617 26.45 42.54 -9.15
CA ALA A 617 25.65 42.73 -10.37
C ALA A 617 25.24 44.21 -10.54
N GLY A 618 24.77 44.85 -9.48
CA GLY A 618 24.48 46.28 -9.49
C GLY A 618 25.73 47.15 -9.72
N ALA A 619 26.85 46.81 -9.07
CA ALA A 619 28.09 47.57 -9.14
C ALA A 619 28.72 47.59 -10.53
N LYS A 620 28.58 46.53 -11.35
CA LYS A 620 29.17 46.45 -12.70
C LYS A 620 28.69 47.58 -13.63
N GLU A 621 27.43 47.98 -13.49
CA GLU A 621 26.78 49.01 -14.33
C GLU A 621 27.16 50.44 -13.93
N TYR A 622 27.78 50.65 -12.76
CA TYR A 622 28.34 51.96 -12.40
C TYR A 622 29.65 52.19 -13.16
N SER A 623 29.60 53.08 -14.15
CA SER A 623 30.74 53.57 -14.93
C SER A 623 30.93 55.09 -14.78
N GLY A 624 32.12 55.59 -15.11
CA GLY A 624 32.43 57.03 -15.07
C GLY A 624 32.55 57.61 -13.67
N VAL A 625 31.87 58.74 -13.39
CA VAL A 625 32.00 59.55 -12.16
C VAL A 625 31.69 58.76 -10.89
N TRP A 626 30.86 57.72 -10.98
CA TRP A 626 30.48 56.87 -9.86
C TRP A 626 31.50 55.75 -9.53
N LEU A 627 32.63 55.68 -10.24
CA LEU A 627 33.66 54.66 -10.02
C LEU A 627 34.28 54.75 -8.61
N ILE A 628 34.49 55.96 -8.10
CA ILE A 628 35.06 56.19 -6.75
C ILE A 628 34.07 55.74 -5.67
N THR A 629 32.80 56.09 -5.83
CA THR A 629 31.71 55.68 -4.93
C THR A 629 31.50 54.17 -4.95
N ARG A 630 31.58 53.55 -6.14
CA ARG A 630 31.56 52.09 -6.33
C ARG A 630 32.72 51.41 -5.60
N CYS A 631 33.96 51.85 -5.85
CA CYS A 631 35.15 51.28 -5.22
C CYS A 631 35.12 51.47 -3.69
N GLY A 632 34.67 52.63 -3.20
CA GLY A 632 34.50 52.89 -1.77
C GLY A 632 33.45 52.01 -1.10
N ALA A 633 32.31 51.79 -1.74
CA ALA A 633 31.24 50.93 -1.22
C ALA A 633 31.64 49.44 -1.25
N LEU A 634 32.29 48.98 -2.31
CA LEU A 634 32.81 47.60 -2.41
C LEU A 634 33.93 47.33 -1.40
N LEU A 635 34.83 48.30 -1.18
CA LEU A 635 35.93 48.19 -0.22
C LEU A 635 35.43 48.19 1.23
N LYS A 636 34.39 49.00 1.55
CA LYS A 636 33.69 48.93 2.86
C LYS A 636 32.98 47.59 3.09
N GLY A 637 32.47 46.97 2.02
CA GLY A 637 31.81 45.65 2.09
C GLY A 637 32.76 44.45 1.99
N GLY A 638 34.03 44.66 1.62
CA GLY A 638 34.99 43.58 1.37
C GLY A 638 34.69 42.73 0.12
N TYR A 639 33.92 43.27 -0.83
CA TYR A 639 33.43 42.53 -2.00
C TYR A 639 34.32 42.73 -3.23
N ASN A 640 34.58 41.66 -3.98
CA ASN A 640 35.37 41.70 -5.21
C ASN A 640 34.49 41.42 -6.44
N ILE A 641 34.61 42.28 -7.46
CA ILE A 641 33.81 42.21 -8.69
C ILE A 641 34.03 40.89 -9.45
N ASN A 642 35.23 40.32 -9.35
CA ASN A 642 35.58 39.07 -10.03
C ASN A 642 34.92 37.83 -9.40
N TYR A 643 34.34 37.96 -8.20
CA TYR A 643 33.71 36.84 -7.48
C TYR A 643 32.25 36.58 -7.86
N PHE A 644 31.67 37.30 -8.82
CA PHE A 644 30.29 37.08 -9.26
C PHE A 644 30.00 35.62 -9.63
N ALA A 645 30.85 35.01 -10.47
CA ALA A 645 30.69 33.61 -10.89
C ALA A 645 30.91 32.62 -9.73
N ILE A 646 31.83 32.95 -8.81
CA ILE A 646 32.11 32.12 -7.62
C ILE A 646 30.92 32.13 -6.66
N CYS A 647 30.27 33.28 -6.45
CA CYS A 647 29.08 33.38 -5.60
C CYS A 647 27.94 32.49 -6.14
N ILE A 648 27.67 32.56 -7.44
CA ILE A 648 26.67 31.71 -8.10
C ILE A 648 27.05 30.22 -7.98
N GLY A 649 28.32 29.89 -8.25
CA GLY A 649 28.83 28.53 -8.15
C GLY A 649 28.66 27.92 -6.76
N ILE A 650 28.98 28.68 -5.69
CA ILE A 650 28.82 28.25 -4.30
C ILE A 650 27.34 28.01 -3.97
N MET A 651 26.44 28.89 -4.42
CA MET A 651 24.99 28.73 -4.19
C MET A 651 24.44 27.48 -4.90
N MET A 652 24.84 27.25 -6.15
CA MET A 652 24.44 26.06 -6.90
C MET A 652 24.99 24.79 -6.24
N LEU A 653 26.25 24.80 -5.79
CA LEU A 653 26.86 23.68 -5.06
C LEU A 653 26.13 23.38 -3.75
N ASN A 654 25.75 24.40 -2.98
CA ASN A 654 24.92 24.22 -1.79
C ASN A 654 23.56 23.59 -2.14
N GLY A 655 22.92 24.03 -3.22
CA GLY A 655 21.66 23.43 -3.70
C GLY A 655 21.78 21.95 -4.09
N VAL A 656 22.91 21.55 -4.69
CA VAL A 656 23.21 20.15 -4.99
C VAL A 656 23.48 19.36 -3.70
N LEU A 657 24.26 19.91 -2.77
CA LEU A 657 24.60 19.29 -1.51
C LEU A 657 23.34 19.01 -0.66
N PHE A 658 22.44 19.99 -0.50
CA PHE A 658 21.19 19.78 0.23
C PHE A 658 20.26 18.78 -0.45
N ARG A 659 20.21 18.71 -1.80
CA ARG A 659 19.47 17.65 -2.52
C ARG A 659 20.08 16.27 -2.30
N PHE A 660 21.41 16.17 -2.28
CA PHE A 660 22.09 14.91 -1.99
C PHE A 660 21.82 14.46 -0.55
N VAL A 661 21.86 15.39 0.42
CA VAL A 661 21.46 15.14 1.81
C VAL A 661 20.00 14.72 1.90
N ALA A 662 19.10 15.35 1.14
CA ALA A 662 17.69 14.97 1.08
C ALA A 662 17.52 13.54 0.54
N LEU A 663 18.23 13.17 -0.53
CA LEU A 663 18.19 11.82 -1.11
C LEU A 663 18.74 10.78 -0.12
N LEU A 664 19.89 11.05 0.52
CA LEU A 664 20.46 10.16 1.53
C LEU A 664 19.52 10.00 2.72
N SER A 665 18.89 11.09 3.17
CA SER A 665 17.90 11.06 4.24
C SER A 665 16.70 10.23 3.84
N LEU A 666 16.17 10.43 2.63
CA LEU A 666 15.05 9.65 2.11
C LEU A 666 15.38 8.16 2.00
N LEU A 667 16.63 7.80 1.73
CA LEU A 667 17.12 6.41 1.76
C LEU A 667 17.27 5.88 3.19
N ASN A 668 17.84 6.65 4.10
CA ASN A 668 18.12 6.24 5.49
C ASN A 668 16.91 6.27 6.41
N SER A 669 15.92 7.14 6.19
CA SER A 669 14.71 7.23 7.02
C SER A 669 13.95 5.89 7.10
N TYR A 670 14.20 4.95 6.19
CA TYR A 670 13.64 3.58 6.25
C TYR A 670 14.16 2.78 7.44
N HIS A 671 15.38 3.08 7.90
CA HIS A 671 15.98 2.46 9.08
C HIS A 671 15.56 3.11 10.40
N LEU A 672 14.94 4.30 10.36
CA LEU A 672 14.48 5.03 11.56
C LEU A 672 12.95 5.00 11.73
N ALA A 673 12.18 4.86 10.63
CA ALA A 673 10.72 4.75 10.67
C ALA A 673 10.22 3.30 10.84
N ASN A 674 11.10 2.33 10.62
CA ASN A 674 10.97 0.94 11.07
C ASN A 674 11.91 0.75 12.25
#